data_AF-A0A2R7LS12-F1
#
_entry.id   AF-A0A2R7LS12-F1
#
_cell.length_a   1.000
_cell.length_b   1.000
_cell.length_c   1.000
_cell.angle_alpha   90.00
_cell.angle_beta   90.00
_cell.angle_gamma   90.00
#
_symmetry.space_group_name_H-M   'P 1'
#
loop_
_entity.id
_entity.type
_entity.pdbx_description
1 polymer ?
#
loop_
_entity_poly.entity_id
_entity_poly.type
_entity_poly.pdbx_seq_one_letter_code
_entity_poly.pdbx_strand_id
1 'polypeptide(L)'
;MKLKLFSSAPGIFQMNLNVLLFFLFFIGTKTFAQSPELTVKGEEAEKVRMNKLIVNVKVVGNIAYTTAEMHFFNSGTRQMEAELIFPLPENVSVSRYAIDINGKMREAVPVNKNKGKQVFEAIEHRRVDPGLLEKVDGNNFRTRIYPLMPNGERIVIIGYEEELSAFDKNNLAYQLVSRYPKKLDKFEMNVSVLGTEVAPIVAENSGDEITFSKWNQAFQASVKKENYQPSEKLVFKIPIQQNIPSVLMQNVGGQHYFYGSTFVEGNKIAKKSPTSIGLIWDNSLSYKTRDLKKELALLDAYFQKIKNTKVTLYFLNYTFEKQNEYVIVNGNWAELKAVLENTKYDGGTRFSQINFTNNDEYLLFSDGLSSLSENVLPKTKKSIYTITSSASADFAFLNYTAMQTGASFINLNQISPEIALDKLANTNLKFLGIKENFTVTDLFPIEGTTVSGNFSFAGISLNPKNEITLLFGYKNDAVVERKITLDAAVQNTNDVNIEKLWAQKKIANLDFEYAKNADEIELLGKKYGIITKNTSLIVLEDIRDYISYDIIPPAELRAEFDRIKKQDHDNNLAQQKNNWESIQSYYEGLNTWWKKNIKYQGQKIASKYKYKREAPLARAVASETIKGDPDAALTVDEPVGAGTASQVIEDNSVYNVPALPSAPKVDQVKFVAPVVARASETIEDNFKSKDSKSDELEAVAVVGYSTQKKSTLVGGYLAEKTIAPGLSNNLVQALAGKVAGVQIGESPNEVRKELNYSMSDTLTFDSMNKDKTWNPDRLYLKALAKAPKEKQYDLYFELRKAQERNPSFYFDVAHFFYNQGDVKKALQIISNIADLGLENHQLYKTLTYTLRQWKDYEDALFTAKQVAKWREHEPQSLRDYAMALEDAGKYQEAFDQLIKALEVNYYGEMSGQYEGVEDIILMDINRLIIEHKGLKTDKLAKKYQEKMPVDIRIIMNWNLMDVDLDLHVIEPNGEECYYSHTKTLAGARFSKDFTEGYGPEQYLIRNAVRGKYQIRTNYYGETELTENGPATIMVEIYTTRAGKTSKTLKTIQLGKVKENELLAEIVW
;
A
#
# COMPACT_ATOMS: atom_id res chain seq x y z
N MET A 1 -56.94 -37.91 2.35
CA MET A 1 -57.34 -39.35 2.24
C MET A 1 -56.74 -39.89 0.94
N LYS A 2 -56.10 -41.09 0.96
CA LYS A 2 -55.55 -41.93 -0.16
C LYS A 2 -55.26 -41.26 -1.54
N LEU A 3 -54.02 -41.25 -2.07
CA LEU A 3 -53.32 -42.33 -2.83
C LEU A 3 -54.15 -42.88 -4.02
N LYS A 4 -53.67 -43.15 -5.24
CA LYS A 4 -52.31 -43.36 -5.87
C LYS A 4 -52.47 -43.12 -7.42
N LEU A 5 -51.58 -43.24 -8.44
CA LEU A 5 -50.24 -43.84 -8.77
C LEU A 5 -49.63 -43.09 -10.01
N PHE A 6 -48.29 -43.11 -10.19
CA PHE A 6 -47.41 -43.39 -11.38
C PHE A 6 -47.91 -43.14 -12.85
N SER A 7 -47.08 -42.87 -13.88
CA SER A 7 -45.62 -42.56 -14.07
C SER A 7 -45.42 -42.00 -15.52
N SER A 8 -44.32 -41.37 -15.96
CA SER A 8 -42.97 -41.94 -16.19
C SER A 8 -41.86 -40.92 -16.52
N ALA A 9 -40.61 -41.27 -16.15
CA ALA A 9 -39.32 -40.81 -16.69
C ALA A 9 -38.89 -39.32 -16.62
N PRO A 10 -37.90 -39.04 -15.74
CA PRO A 10 -36.80 -38.12 -16.05
C PRO A 10 -35.42 -38.82 -15.90
N GLY A 11 -34.48 -38.54 -16.80
CA GLY A 11 -33.12 -39.11 -16.69
C GLY A 11 -32.16 -38.66 -17.79
N ILE A 12 -31.37 -37.61 -17.50
CA ILE A 12 -30.12 -37.21 -18.19
C ILE A 12 -29.46 -36.02 -17.48
N PHE A 13 -30.24 -35.14 -16.84
CA PHE A 13 -29.76 -33.81 -16.37
C PHE A 13 -29.21 -33.73 -14.93
N GLN A 14 -28.99 -34.85 -14.23
CA GLN A 14 -28.48 -34.84 -12.83
C GLN A 14 -27.06 -35.41 -12.65
N MET A 15 -26.54 -36.21 -13.59
CA MET A 15 -25.17 -36.74 -13.52
C MET A 15 -24.19 -35.84 -14.28
N ASN A 16 -23.80 -34.72 -13.64
CA ASN A 16 -22.52 -34.04 -13.90
C ASN A 16 -22.21 -32.90 -12.89
N LEU A 17 -23.19 -32.42 -12.11
CA LEU A 17 -22.97 -31.32 -11.17
C LEU A 17 -22.24 -31.75 -9.88
N ASN A 18 -22.46 -32.99 -9.43
CA ASN A 18 -21.91 -33.48 -8.14
C ASN A 18 -20.38 -33.64 -8.14
N VAL A 19 -19.74 -33.81 -9.30
CA VAL A 19 -18.27 -33.91 -9.40
C VAL A 19 -17.60 -32.54 -9.17
N LEU A 20 -18.29 -31.44 -9.51
CA LEU A 20 -17.83 -30.09 -9.18
C LEU A 20 -18.04 -29.77 -7.69
N LEU A 21 -19.12 -30.27 -7.08
CA LEU A 21 -19.37 -30.10 -5.64
C LEU A 21 -18.38 -30.84 -4.74
N PHE A 22 -17.78 -31.95 -5.19
CA PHE A 22 -16.88 -32.73 -4.34
C PHE A 22 -15.51 -32.08 -4.10
N PHE A 23 -15.11 -31.11 -4.92
CA PHE A 23 -13.93 -30.26 -4.66
C PHE A 23 -14.24 -29.00 -3.81
N LEU A 24 -15.52 -28.75 -3.48
CA LEU A 24 -15.96 -27.54 -2.76
C LEU A 24 -16.00 -27.68 -1.23
N PHE A 25 -15.63 -28.83 -0.67
CA PHE A 25 -15.94 -29.19 0.72
C PHE A 25 -14.81 -29.04 1.76
N PHE A 26 -13.64 -28.49 1.40
CA PHE A 26 -12.49 -28.39 2.31
C PHE A 26 -11.73 -27.05 2.32
N ILE A 27 -12.41 -25.93 2.04
CA ILE A 27 -11.90 -24.58 2.41
C ILE A 27 -12.98 -23.85 3.22
N GLY A 28 -12.79 -23.80 4.54
CA GLY A 28 -13.62 -22.99 5.43
C GLY A 28 -13.20 -21.52 5.37
N THR A 29 -13.73 -20.75 4.41
CA THR A 29 -13.45 -19.32 4.21
C THR A 29 -14.00 -18.45 5.35
N LYS A 30 -13.31 -18.45 6.49
CA LYS A 30 -13.52 -17.44 7.54
C LYS A 30 -12.91 -16.12 7.08
N THR A 31 -13.74 -15.11 6.85
CA THR A 31 -13.29 -13.73 6.59
C THR A 31 -12.81 -13.09 7.89
N PHE A 32 -11.59 -12.53 7.90
CA PHE A 32 -10.89 -12.10 9.12
C PHE A 32 -10.71 -10.57 9.28
N ALA A 33 -11.42 -9.72 8.53
CA ALA A 33 -11.15 -8.26 8.46
C ALA A 33 -11.50 -7.41 9.71
N GLN A 34 -11.47 -7.99 10.92
CA GLN A 34 -11.41 -7.29 12.20
C GLN A 34 -10.20 -7.79 13.03
N SER A 35 -9.15 -8.26 12.36
CA SER A 35 -8.04 -9.00 12.96
C SER A 35 -6.72 -8.69 12.22
N PRO A 36 -5.55 -8.86 12.87
CA PRO A 36 -4.27 -8.82 12.18
C PRO A 36 -4.18 -9.88 11.07
N GLU A 37 -3.81 -9.43 9.88
CA GLU A 37 -3.62 -10.22 8.67
C GLU A 37 -2.11 -10.37 8.40
N LEU A 38 -1.65 -11.60 8.18
CA LEU A 38 -0.26 -11.92 7.86
C LEU A 38 -0.20 -12.58 6.47
N THR A 39 0.14 -11.77 5.46
CA THR A 39 0.48 -12.21 4.11
C THR A 39 1.93 -12.69 4.09
N VAL A 40 2.24 -13.71 3.29
CA VAL A 40 3.61 -14.25 3.12
C VAL A 40 3.83 -14.56 1.64
N LYS A 41 4.98 -14.16 1.07
CA LYS A 41 5.29 -14.40 -0.35
C LYS A 41 6.03 -15.73 -0.57
N GLY A 42 5.59 -16.49 -1.57
CA GLY A 42 6.28 -17.68 -2.12
C GLY A 42 5.74 -19.05 -1.67
N GLU A 43 6.13 -20.10 -2.40
CA GLU A 43 5.61 -21.49 -2.38
C GLU A 43 5.88 -22.29 -1.07
N GLU A 44 6.14 -21.63 0.06
CA GLU A 44 6.18 -22.19 1.42
C GLU A 44 5.50 -21.26 2.45
N ALA A 45 4.65 -20.33 1.99
CA ALA A 45 3.98 -19.31 2.79
C ALA A 45 3.29 -19.85 4.06
N GLU A 46 2.76 -21.08 4.02
CA GLU A 46 2.10 -21.72 5.15
C GLU A 46 3.04 -22.07 6.32
N LYS A 47 4.36 -22.17 6.04
CA LYS A 47 5.45 -22.48 6.99
C LYS A 47 5.89 -21.27 7.81
N VAL A 48 5.52 -20.06 7.40
CA VAL A 48 5.64 -18.86 8.23
C VAL A 48 4.43 -18.73 9.14
N ARG A 49 4.69 -18.34 10.40
CA ARG A 49 3.64 -17.99 11.37
C ARG A 49 4.19 -17.08 12.45
N MET A 50 3.31 -16.24 13.01
CA MET A 50 3.56 -15.70 14.34
C MET A 50 3.45 -16.86 15.36
N ASN A 51 4.51 -17.10 16.15
CA ASN A 51 4.56 -18.21 17.11
C ASN A 51 4.43 -17.75 18.57
N LYS A 52 4.86 -16.52 18.90
CA LYS A 52 4.76 -15.94 20.25
C LYS A 52 4.20 -14.52 20.18
N LEU A 53 3.44 -14.14 21.21
CA LEU A 53 2.99 -12.78 21.45
C LEU A 53 3.18 -12.43 22.93
N ILE A 54 3.82 -11.30 23.20
CA ILE A 54 3.97 -10.72 24.54
C ILE A 54 3.39 -9.30 24.50
N VAL A 55 2.33 -9.05 25.27
CA VAL A 55 1.65 -7.74 25.35
C VAL A 55 1.87 -7.15 26.73
N ASN A 56 2.36 -5.91 26.79
CA ASN A 56 2.51 -5.16 28.02
C ASN A 56 1.65 -3.89 27.95
N VAL A 57 0.73 -3.73 28.91
CA VAL A 57 -0.23 -2.62 28.98
C VAL A 57 -0.02 -1.83 30.28
N LYS A 58 0.39 -0.57 30.18
CA LYS A 58 0.48 0.37 31.30
C LYS A 58 -0.63 1.41 31.15
N VAL A 59 -1.56 1.51 32.10
CA VAL A 59 -2.62 2.52 32.08
C VAL A 59 -2.34 3.60 33.13
N VAL A 60 -2.45 4.86 32.72
CA VAL A 60 -2.24 6.04 33.57
C VAL A 60 -3.41 7.00 33.33
N GLY A 61 -4.24 7.21 34.35
CA GLY A 61 -5.49 7.99 34.19
C GLY A 61 -6.41 7.31 33.17
N ASN A 62 -6.70 8.00 32.06
CA ASN A 62 -7.48 7.46 30.93
C ASN A 62 -6.64 7.15 29.67
N ILE A 63 -5.30 7.06 29.75
CA ILE A 63 -4.45 6.64 28.63
C ILE A 63 -3.87 5.25 28.90
N ALA A 64 -3.99 4.34 27.93
CA ALA A 64 -3.30 3.05 27.92
C ALA A 64 -2.11 3.08 26.94
N TYR A 65 -0.93 2.75 27.46
CA TYR A 65 0.29 2.52 26.71
C TYR A 65 0.41 1.02 26.48
N THR A 66 0.26 0.56 25.23
CA THR A 66 0.43 -0.84 24.87
C THR A 66 1.73 -1.03 24.11
N THR A 67 2.45 -2.11 24.41
CA THR A 67 3.55 -2.63 23.58
C THR A 67 3.28 -4.09 23.29
N ALA A 68 3.20 -4.46 22.01
CA ALA A 68 3.06 -5.82 21.53
C ALA A 68 4.37 -6.26 20.87
N GLU A 69 4.98 -7.31 21.42
CA GLU A 69 6.19 -7.98 20.94
C GLU A 69 5.77 -9.29 20.27
N MET A 70 6.02 -9.39 18.96
CA MET A 70 5.52 -10.44 18.07
C MET A 70 6.70 -11.19 17.48
N HIS A 71 6.71 -12.52 17.64
CA HIS A 71 7.75 -13.37 17.06
C HIS A 71 7.21 -14.10 15.84
N PHE A 72 7.91 -14.00 14.72
CA PHE A 72 7.58 -14.63 13.44
C PHE A 72 8.64 -15.67 13.12
N PHE A 73 8.23 -16.94 13.03
CA PHE A 73 9.12 -18.06 12.74
C PHE A 73 8.87 -18.60 11.33
N ASN A 74 9.96 -18.82 10.59
CA ASN A 74 9.95 -19.44 9.27
C ASN A 74 10.42 -20.91 9.38
N SER A 75 9.49 -21.87 9.30
CA SER A 75 9.84 -23.31 9.28
C SER A 75 10.10 -23.87 7.88
N GLY A 76 10.32 -23.01 6.89
CA GLY A 76 10.69 -23.36 5.52
C GLY A 76 12.20 -23.48 5.31
N THR A 77 12.57 -23.84 4.08
CA THR A 77 13.98 -24.02 3.66
C THR A 77 14.52 -22.82 2.88
N ARG A 78 13.64 -21.92 2.43
CA ARG A 78 13.98 -20.66 1.77
C ARG A 78 13.80 -19.44 2.69
N GLN A 79 14.52 -18.37 2.37
CA GLN A 79 14.23 -17.02 2.85
C GLN A 79 12.85 -16.58 2.34
N MET A 80 12.10 -15.84 3.15
CA MET A 80 10.77 -15.32 2.79
C MET A 80 10.59 -13.87 3.21
N GLU A 81 9.51 -13.26 2.71
CA GLU A 81 8.98 -11.97 3.13
C GLU A 81 7.57 -12.19 3.68
N ALA A 82 7.20 -11.46 4.73
CA ALA A 82 5.82 -11.36 5.18
C ALA A 82 5.38 -9.89 5.30
N GLU A 83 4.12 -9.61 5.00
CA GLU A 83 3.48 -8.33 5.28
C GLU A 83 2.42 -8.51 6.37
N LEU A 84 2.52 -7.73 7.43
CA LEU A 84 1.54 -7.69 8.52
C LEU A 84 0.69 -6.41 8.38
N ILE A 85 -0.60 -6.58 8.11
CA ILE A 85 -1.60 -5.50 8.15
C ILE A 85 -2.45 -5.68 9.40
N PHE A 86 -2.68 -4.62 10.18
CA PHE A 86 -3.52 -4.70 11.37
C PHE A 86 -4.36 -3.43 11.59
N PRO A 87 -5.67 -3.56 11.87
CA PRO A 87 -6.51 -2.44 12.31
C PRO A 87 -6.22 -2.10 13.78
N LEU A 88 -6.32 -0.82 14.14
CA LEU A 88 -6.33 -0.38 15.54
C LEU A 88 -7.63 0.38 15.88
N PRO A 89 -8.08 0.34 17.16
CA PRO A 89 -9.25 1.10 17.61
C PRO A 89 -9.19 2.61 17.32
N GLU A 90 -10.35 3.25 17.38
CA GLU A 90 -10.46 4.72 17.38
C GLU A 90 -9.75 5.30 18.61
N ASN A 91 -9.18 6.51 18.47
CA ASN A 91 -8.36 7.19 19.48
C ASN A 91 -7.03 6.47 19.84
N VAL A 92 -6.51 5.65 18.92
CA VAL A 92 -5.18 5.02 19.01
C VAL A 92 -4.16 5.71 18.10
N SER A 93 -2.96 5.96 18.64
CA SER A 93 -1.79 6.49 17.92
C SER A 93 -0.62 5.51 18.01
N VAL A 94 -0.11 5.03 16.87
CA VAL A 94 1.15 4.25 16.82
C VAL A 94 2.35 5.18 16.86
N SER A 95 3.31 4.83 17.71
CA SER A 95 4.39 5.76 18.06
C SER A 95 5.68 5.11 18.59
N ARG A 96 5.79 3.79 18.46
CA ARG A 96 7.03 3.02 18.62
C ARG A 96 7.01 1.84 17.67
N TYR A 97 8.15 1.57 17.04
CA TYR A 97 8.40 0.39 16.22
C TYR A 97 9.86 -0.02 16.46
N ALA A 98 10.13 -1.32 16.56
CA ALA A 98 11.48 -1.85 16.66
C ALA A 98 11.53 -3.27 16.10
N ILE A 99 12.67 -3.64 15.51
CA ILE A 99 12.94 -5.00 15.01
C ILE A 99 14.25 -5.55 15.57
N ASP A 100 14.43 -6.87 15.56
CA ASP A 100 15.72 -7.48 15.89
C ASP A 100 16.72 -7.27 14.74
N ILE A 101 17.88 -6.73 15.08
CA ILE A 101 19.03 -6.61 14.17
C ILE A 101 20.26 -7.12 14.93
N ASN A 102 20.92 -8.13 14.37
CA ASN A 102 22.11 -8.77 14.95
C ASN A 102 21.95 -9.15 16.44
N GLY A 103 20.77 -9.66 16.81
CA GLY A 103 20.45 -10.12 18.17
C GLY A 103 20.12 -9.01 19.19
N LYS A 104 19.88 -7.77 18.73
CA LYS A 104 19.42 -6.65 19.57
C LYS A 104 18.17 -6.01 18.98
N MET A 105 17.23 -5.58 19.82
CA MET A 105 16.11 -4.75 19.36
C MET A 105 16.62 -3.34 19.04
N ARG A 106 16.39 -2.86 17.81
CA ARG A 106 16.68 -1.48 17.40
C ARG A 106 15.40 -0.68 17.23
N GLU A 107 15.32 0.45 17.94
CA GLU A 107 14.22 1.41 17.80
C GLU A 107 14.23 2.10 16.43
N ALA A 108 13.03 2.31 15.89
CA ALA A 108 12.82 3.02 14.64
C ALA A 108 12.85 4.54 14.80
N VAL A 109 13.07 5.22 13.67
CA VAL A 109 13.07 6.67 13.57
C VAL A 109 12.03 7.16 12.56
N PRO A 110 11.41 8.33 12.79
CA PRO A 110 10.35 8.83 11.91
C PRO A 110 10.90 9.52 10.67
N VAL A 111 10.32 9.17 9.52
CA VAL A 111 10.65 9.74 8.20
C VAL A 111 9.38 10.17 7.47
N ASN A 112 9.53 10.92 6.36
CA ASN A 112 8.41 11.12 5.42
C ASN A 112 8.05 9.77 4.81
N LYS A 113 6.75 9.50 4.61
CA LYS A 113 6.22 8.21 4.17
C LYS A 113 6.82 7.74 2.84
N ASN A 114 6.80 8.60 1.82
CA ASN A 114 7.33 8.29 0.49
C ASN A 114 8.86 8.13 0.50
N LYS A 115 9.61 8.97 1.24
CA LYS A 115 11.06 8.78 1.47
C LYS A 115 11.35 7.45 2.18
N GLY A 116 10.58 7.09 3.20
CA GLY A 116 10.73 5.83 3.94
C GLY A 116 10.53 4.60 3.04
N LYS A 117 9.52 4.65 2.17
CA LYS A 117 9.25 3.62 1.15
C LYS A 117 10.37 3.51 0.12
N GLN A 118 10.82 4.63 -0.43
CA GLN A 118 11.92 4.70 -1.38
C GLN A 118 13.24 4.15 -0.79
N VAL A 119 13.55 4.51 0.46
CA VAL A 119 14.75 4.02 1.17
C VAL A 119 14.64 2.54 1.52
N PHE A 120 13.48 2.07 1.99
CA PHE A 120 13.24 0.64 2.23
C PHE A 120 13.50 -0.19 0.97
N GLU A 121 12.90 0.22 -0.15
CA GLU A 121 13.06 -0.46 -1.45
C GLU A 121 14.53 -0.43 -1.92
N ALA A 122 15.22 0.72 -1.87
CA ALA A 122 16.64 0.81 -2.23
C ALA A 122 17.56 -0.08 -1.37
N ILE A 123 17.20 -0.33 -0.10
CA ILE A 123 17.97 -1.17 0.83
C ILE A 123 17.65 -2.66 0.64
N GLU A 124 16.39 -3.02 0.36
CA GLU A 124 15.92 -4.37 0.09
C GLU A 124 16.67 -5.01 -1.10
N HIS A 125 16.95 -4.23 -2.15
CA HIS A 125 17.74 -4.68 -3.31
C HIS A 125 19.18 -5.10 -2.95
N ARG A 126 19.76 -4.58 -1.87
CA ARG A 126 21.08 -4.99 -1.35
C ARG A 126 21.00 -6.21 -0.40
N ARG A 127 19.81 -6.77 -0.17
CA ARG A 127 19.51 -7.91 0.72
C ARG A 127 19.94 -7.71 2.19
N VAL A 128 19.69 -6.50 2.68
CA VAL A 128 19.92 -6.05 4.07
C VAL A 128 18.64 -6.24 4.90
N ASP A 129 18.68 -6.02 6.23
CA ASP A 129 17.54 -6.08 7.15
C ASP A 129 16.87 -4.69 7.43
N PRO A 130 16.08 -4.07 6.52
CA PRO A 130 15.29 -2.89 6.85
C PRO A 130 13.93 -3.27 7.49
N GLY A 131 13.48 -2.47 8.45
CA GLY A 131 12.10 -2.49 8.96
C GLY A 131 11.35 -1.22 8.58
N LEU A 132 10.09 -1.34 8.18
CA LEU A 132 9.21 -0.19 7.89
C LEU A 132 7.82 -0.44 8.49
N LEU A 133 7.26 0.57 9.16
CA LEU A 133 5.88 0.61 9.64
C LEU A 133 5.19 1.90 9.13
N GLU A 134 4.11 1.73 8.37
CA GLU A 134 3.30 2.80 7.78
C GLU A 134 1.86 2.76 8.30
N LYS A 135 1.16 3.91 8.30
CA LYS A 135 -0.31 3.93 8.29
C LYS A 135 -0.79 3.90 6.84
N VAL A 136 -1.77 3.03 6.55
CA VAL A 136 -2.44 2.92 5.24
C VAL A 136 -3.89 3.43 5.37
N ASP A 137 -4.72 3.29 4.34
CA ASP A 137 -6.10 3.78 4.35
C ASP A 137 -6.92 3.30 5.57
N GLY A 138 -7.79 4.17 6.09
CA GLY A 138 -8.56 3.92 7.31
C GLY A 138 -7.74 4.10 8.59
N ASN A 139 -7.91 3.18 9.55
CA ASN A 139 -7.07 3.11 10.76
C ASN A 139 -6.25 1.81 10.82
N ASN A 140 -5.69 1.44 9.67
CA ASN A 140 -4.89 0.23 9.48
C ASN A 140 -3.40 0.59 9.37
N PHE A 141 -2.56 -0.28 9.88
CA PHE A 141 -1.11 -0.12 9.86
C PHE A 141 -0.47 -1.33 9.16
N ARG A 142 0.56 -1.08 8.37
CA ARG A 142 1.27 -2.05 7.52
C ARG A 142 2.73 -2.09 7.94
N THR A 143 3.29 -3.28 8.15
CA THR A 143 4.74 -3.48 8.24
C THR A 143 5.20 -4.66 7.39
N ARG A 144 6.32 -4.48 6.70
CA ARG A 144 7.02 -5.56 5.99
C ARG A 144 8.08 -6.17 6.90
N ILE A 145 8.12 -7.49 6.90
CA ILE A 145 8.99 -8.32 7.72
C ILE A 145 9.91 -9.08 6.75
N TYR A 146 11.05 -8.46 6.46
CA TYR A 146 12.09 -8.97 5.58
C TYR A 146 13.46 -8.82 6.27
N PRO A 147 14.39 -9.77 6.10
CA PRO A 147 14.23 -11.12 5.57
C PRO A 147 13.88 -12.13 6.69
N LEU A 148 12.87 -12.97 6.44
CA LEU A 148 12.57 -14.14 7.28
C LEU A 148 13.46 -15.31 6.85
N MET A 149 14.62 -15.45 7.50
CA MET A 149 15.62 -16.47 7.19
C MET A 149 15.11 -17.92 7.43
N PRO A 150 15.61 -18.92 6.68
CA PRO A 150 15.20 -20.32 6.87
C PRO A 150 15.47 -20.81 8.30
N ASN A 151 14.48 -21.39 8.98
CA ASN A 151 14.54 -21.79 10.40
C ASN A 151 14.89 -20.63 11.36
N GLY A 152 14.74 -19.39 10.91
CA GLY A 152 14.94 -18.18 11.70
C GLY A 152 13.67 -17.69 12.39
N GLU A 153 13.86 -16.89 13.43
CA GLU A 153 12.81 -16.11 14.09
C GLU A 153 13.14 -14.63 13.93
N ARG A 154 12.13 -13.80 13.65
CA ARG A 154 12.20 -12.33 13.71
C ARG A 154 11.26 -11.80 14.78
N ILE A 155 11.67 -10.74 15.47
CA ILE A 155 10.95 -10.10 16.55
C ILE A 155 10.56 -8.70 16.09
N VAL A 156 9.25 -8.41 16.13
CA VAL A 156 8.70 -7.10 15.80
C VAL A 156 7.99 -6.54 17.02
N ILE A 157 8.42 -5.38 17.50
CA ILE A 157 7.79 -4.65 18.59
C ILE A 157 7.00 -3.48 17.99
N ILE A 158 5.72 -3.36 18.37
CA ILE A 158 4.86 -2.23 18.02
C ILE A 158 4.30 -1.64 19.32
N GLY A 159 4.48 -0.33 19.49
CA GLY A 159 3.95 0.41 20.64
C GLY A 159 2.99 1.52 20.22
N TYR A 160 1.90 1.65 20.97
CA TYR A 160 0.83 2.62 20.72
C TYR A 160 0.22 3.16 22.01
N GLU A 161 -0.26 4.40 21.95
CA GLU A 161 -1.11 5.02 22.96
C GLU A 161 -2.58 4.92 22.55
N GLU A 162 -3.47 4.53 23.46
CA GLU A 162 -4.92 4.55 23.33
C GLU A 162 -5.54 5.50 24.36
N GLU A 163 -6.39 6.43 23.92
CA GLU A 163 -7.26 7.17 24.84
C GLU A 163 -8.52 6.36 25.15
N LEU A 164 -8.63 5.92 26.40
CA LEU A 164 -9.71 5.05 26.85
C LEU A 164 -11.05 5.79 26.87
N SER A 165 -11.98 5.27 26.08
CA SER A 165 -13.34 5.77 25.97
C SER A 165 -14.26 5.23 27.07
N ALA A 166 -15.31 5.98 27.39
CA ALA A 166 -16.34 5.56 28.34
C ALA A 166 -17.22 4.46 27.74
N PHE A 167 -17.12 3.24 28.27
CA PHE A 167 -17.94 2.09 27.90
C PHE A 167 -19.36 2.22 28.45
N ASP A 168 -19.46 2.70 29.70
CA ASP A 168 -20.69 3.02 30.39
C ASP A 168 -20.47 4.25 31.32
N LYS A 169 -21.51 4.69 32.04
CA LYS A 169 -21.45 5.87 32.94
C LYS A 169 -20.38 5.79 34.03
N ASN A 170 -19.93 4.59 34.37
CA ASN A 170 -19.09 4.31 35.53
C ASN A 170 -17.74 3.72 35.14
N ASN A 171 -17.51 3.38 33.89
CA ASN A 171 -16.32 2.64 33.44
C ASN A 171 -15.76 3.17 32.11
N LEU A 172 -14.44 3.37 32.08
CA LEU A 172 -13.66 3.29 30.84
C LEU A 172 -13.46 1.82 30.47
N ALA A 173 -13.17 1.50 29.21
CA ALA A 173 -12.72 0.18 28.81
C ALA A 173 -11.47 0.23 27.93
N TYR A 174 -10.58 -0.74 28.12
CA TYR A 174 -9.50 -1.10 27.21
C TYR A 174 -9.85 -2.41 26.50
N GLN A 175 -9.53 -2.53 25.22
CA GLN A 175 -9.82 -3.73 24.41
C GLN A 175 -8.60 -4.13 23.57
N LEU A 176 -7.89 -5.18 23.99
CA LEU A 176 -6.90 -5.81 23.13
C LEU A 176 -7.60 -6.62 22.03
N VAL A 177 -7.39 -6.23 20.78
CA VAL A 177 -7.76 -7.00 19.58
C VAL A 177 -6.65 -8.00 19.28
N SER A 178 -6.90 -9.29 19.51
CA SER A 178 -5.86 -10.34 19.47
C SER A 178 -6.32 -11.63 18.77
N ARG A 179 -7.30 -11.54 17.88
CA ARG A 179 -7.76 -12.69 17.09
C ARG A 179 -6.72 -13.11 16.04
N TYR A 180 -5.89 -14.11 16.36
CA TYR A 180 -4.98 -14.72 15.37
C TYR A 180 -5.59 -16.01 14.79
N PRO A 181 -5.35 -16.32 13.49
CA PRO A 181 -5.97 -17.47 12.82
C PRO A 181 -5.36 -18.82 13.23
N LYS A 182 -4.06 -18.86 13.55
CA LYS A 182 -3.32 -20.01 14.09
C LYS A 182 -3.19 -19.87 15.62
N LYS A 183 -2.97 -20.98 16.33
CA LYS A 183 -2.55 -20.98 17.74
C LYS A 183 -1.14 -20.41 17.91
N LEU A 184 -0.90 -19.77 19.04
CA LEU A 184 0.40 -19.30 19.51
C LEU A 184 1.02 -20.34 20.46
N ASP A 185 2.33 -20.57 20.32
CA ASP A 185 3.10 -21.46 21.19
C ASP A 185 3.18 -20.86 22.60
N LYS A 186 3.42 -19.55 22.68
CA LYS A 186 3.38 -18.74 23.91
C LYS A 186 2.53 -17.49 23.70
N PHE A 187 1.59 -17.25 24.61
CA PHE A 187 0.90 -15.98 24.79
C PHE A 187 1.18 -15.45 26.20
N GLU A 188 1.59 -14.19 26.31
CA GLU A 188 1.77 -13.49 27.57
C GLU A 188 1.13 -12.10 27.50
N MET A 189 0.35 -11.74 28.50
CA MET A 189 -0.25 -10.41 28.64
C MET A 189 -0.05 -9.91 30.08
N ASN A 190 0.68 -8.81 30.24
CA ASN A 190 0.92 -8.14 31.51
C ASN A 190 0.21 -6.78 31.51
N VAL A 191 -0.57 -6.50 32.56
CA VAL A 191 -1.34 -5.26 32.71
C VAL A 191 -0.97 -4.59 34.04
N SER A 192 -0.76 -3.28 34.01
CA SER A 192 -0.55 -2.44 35.20
C SER A 192 -1.40 -1.17 35.08
N VAL A 193 -2.30 -0.95 36.03
CA VAL A 193 -3.20 0.22 36.09
C VAL A 193 -2.81 1.09 37.28
N LEU A 194 -2.40 2.34 37.00
CA LEU A 194 -1.94 3.32 37.99
C LEU A 194 -3.01 4.37 38.28
N GLY A 195 -3.08 4.82 39.54
CA GLY A 195 -3.94 5.96 39.94
C GLY A 195 -5.41 5.64 40.21
N THR A 196 -5.83 4.37 40.16
CA THR A 196 -7.17 3.95 40.61
C THR A 196 -7.13 3.37 42.02
N GLU A 197 -8.11 3.73 42.85
CA GLU A 197 -8.32 3.11 44.17
C GLU A 197 -9.08 1.78 44.07
N VAL A 198 -9.98 1.69 43.08
CA VAL A 198 -10.88 0.55 42.83
C VAL A 198 -10.26 -0.38 41.78
N ALA A 199 -10.37 -1.69 42.01
CA ALA A 199 -9.85 -2.71 41.11
C ALA A 199 -10.54 -2.66 39.72
N PRO A 200 -9.78 -2.84 38.61
CA PRO A 200 -10.36 -3.04 37.29
C PRO A 200 -11.25 -4.29 37.22
N ILE A 201 -12.29 -4.24 36.37
CA ILE A 201 -13.32 -5.29 36.25
C ILE A 201 -13.19 -5.96 34.87
N VAL A 202 -13.07 -7.28 34.82
CA VAL A 202 -12.99 -8.04 33.56
C VAL A 202 -14.40 -8.27 33.00
N ALA A 203 -14.56 -8.20 31.67
CA ALA A 203 -15.86 -8.46 31.03
C ALA A 203 -16.18 -9.97 30.97
N GLU A 204 -17.46 -10.34 31.15
CA GLU A 204 -17.96 -11.73 31.26
C GLU A 204 -17.66 -12.66 30.06
N ASN A 205 -17.05 -12.16 28.98
CA ASN A 205 -16.67 -12.94 27.79
C ASN A 205 -15.19 -12.77 27.40
N SER A 206 -14.37 -12.19 28.28
CA SER A 206 -12.93 -11.92 28.03
C SER A 206 -11.99 -12.85 28.81
N GLY A 207 -12.47 -14.07 29.09
CA GLY A 207 -11.72 -15.17 29.70
C GLY A 207 -11.75 -15.17 31.23
N ASP A 208 -11.96 -16.35 31.82
CA ASP A 208 -11.98 -16.62 33.27
C ASP A 208 -10.59 -16.51 33.94
N GLU A 209 -9.67 -15.75 33.34
CA GLU A 209 -8.22 -15.92 33.53
C GLU A 209 -7.45 -14.62 33.83
N ILE A 210 -8.07 -13.43 33.67
CA ILE A 210 -7.48 -12.16 34.09
C ILE A 210 -7.88 -11.87 35.55
N THR A 211 -6.93 -11.98 36.47
CA THR A 211 -7.13 -11.60 37.89
C THR A 211 -6.24 -10.43 38.25
N PHE A 212 -6.85 -9.30 38.67
CA PHE A 212 -6.11 -8.15 39.18
C PHE A 212 -5.78 -8.31 40.66
N SER A 213 -4.51 -8.17 41.02
CA SER A 213 -4.03 -8.02 42.39
C SER A 213 -3.54 -6.59 42.63
N LYS A 214 -3.54 -6.12 43.89
CA LYS A 214 -3.03 -4.77 44.24
C LYS A 214 -1.57 -4.87 44.67
N TRP A 215 -0.69 -4.12 44.02
CA TRP A 215 0.74 -4.03 44.33
C TRP A 215 1.15 -2.56 44.43
N ASN A 216 1.61 -2.13 45.62
CA ASN A 216 1.87 -0.72 45.93
C ASN A 216 0.65 0.19 45.57
N GLN A 217 0.84 1.16 44.67
CA GLN A 217 -0.19 2.08 44.16
C GLN A 217 -0.78 1.63 42.81
N ALA A 218 -0.52 0.39 42.38
CA ALA A 218 -0.98 -0.18 41.12
C ALA A 218 -1.94 -1.37 41.33
N PHE A 219 -2.81 -1.60 40.36
CA PHE A 219 -3.43 -2.91 40.15
C PHE A 219 -2.72 -3.62 38.99
N GLN A 220 -2.34 -4.87 39.19
CA GLN A 220 -1.57 -5.67 38.22
C GLN A 220 -2.27 -6.99 37.91
N ALA A 221 -2.22 -7.40 36.64
CA ALA A 221 -2.64 -8.72 36.19
C ALA A 221 -1.59 -9.30 35.22
N SER A 222 -1.42 -10.62 35.22
CA SER A 222 -0.56 -11.33 34.27
C SER A 222 -1.26 -12.62 33.81
N VAL A 223 -1.42 -12.77 32.50
CA VAL A 223 -1.92 -13.99 31.86
C VAL A 223 -0.77 -14.62 31.09
N LYS A 224 -0.48 -15.90 31.36
CA LYS A 224 0.52 -16.68 30.62
C LYS A 224 -0.11 -17.98 30.16
N LYS A 225 -0.03 -18.27 28.87
CA LYS A 225 -0.68 -19.42 28.22
C LYS A 225 0.24 -20.02 27.17
N GLU A 226 0.15 -21.33 26.99
CA GLU A 226 0.86 -22.08 25.97
C GLU A 226 -0.13 -22.75 25.02
N ASN A 227 0.24 -22.93 23.74
CA ASN A 227 -0.59 -23.57 22.71
C ASN A 227 -2.01 -22.97 22.60
N TYR A 228 -2.10 -21.65 22.78
CA TYR A 228 -3.33 -20.89 23.02
C TYR A 228 -3.72 -20.05 21.80
N GLN A 229 -5.02 -19.87 21.59
CA GLN A 229 -5.57 -18.97 20.59
C GLN A 229 -6.40 -17.94 21.35
N PRO A 230 -5.99 -16.65 21.40
CA PRO A 230 -6.72 -15.65 22.13
C PRO A 230 -8.17 -15.50 21.64
N SER A 231 -9.07 -15.26 22.58
CA SER A 231 -10.43 -14.80 22.27
C SER A 231 -10.37 -13.51 21.46
N GLU A 232 -11.40 -13.27 20.65
CA GLU A 232 -11.41 -12.14 19.70
C GLU A 232 -11.17 -10.76 20.35
N LYS A 233 -11.61 -10.60 21.60
CA LYS A 233 -11.48 -9.37 22.40
C LYS A 233 -11.17 -9.71 23.86
N LEU A 234 -10.04 -9.22 24.36
CA LEU A 234 -9.73 -9.21 25.79
C LEU A 234 -10.02 -7.80 26.34
N VAL A 235 -11.11 -7.68 27.10
CA VAL A 235 -11.65 -6.41 27.62
C VAL A 235 -11.57 -6.38 29.14
N PHE A 236 -10.98 -5.31 29.66
CA PHE A 236 -11.11 -4.93 31.07
C PHE A 236 -11.58 -3.48 31.19
N LYS A 237 -12.38 -3.24 32.22
CA LYS A 237 -13.00 -1.96 32.58
C LYS A 237 -12.24 -1.31 33.72
N ILE A 238 -12.12 0.02 33.67
CA ILE A 238 -11.50 0.83 34.73
C ILE A 238 -12.57 1.77 35.30
N PRO A 239 -12.91 1.67 36.60
CA PRO A 239 -13.89 2.54 37.23
C PRO A 239 -13.52 4.02 37.14
N ILE A 240 -14.48 4.85 36.76
CA ILE A 240 -14.35 6.32 36.64
C ILE A 240 -14.51 6.95 38.03
N GLN A 241 -13.51 7.71 38.46
CA GLN A 241 -13.61 8.58 39.64
C GLN A 241 -14.47 9.81 39.30
N GLN A 242 -15.78 9.69 39.48
CA GLN A 242 -16.72 10.77 39.13
C GLN A 242 -16.45 12.04 39.95
N ASN A 243 -16.53 13.19 39.27
CA ASN A 243 -16.36 14.56 39.81
C ASN A 243 -14.92 14.99 40.21
N ILE A 244 -13.89 14.15 40.05
CA ILE A 244 -12.48 14.56 40.21
C ILE A 244 -11.84 14.66 38.82
N PRO A 245 -11.43 15.86 38.35
CA PRO A 245 -10.62 15.97 37.15
C PRO A 245 -9.23 15.36 37.36
N SER A 246 -8.81 14.45 36.49
CA SER A 246 -7.43 13.99 36.43
C SER A 246 -6.63 14.96 35.57
N VAL A 247 -5.47 15.41 36.05
CA VAL A 247 -4.57 16.30 35.32
C VAL A 247 -3.14 15.82 35.54
N LEU A 248 -2.39 15.72 34.45
CA LEU A 248 -0.98 15.40 34.41
C LEU A 248 -0.25 16.53 33.66
N MET A 249 0.91 16.92 34.16
CA MET A 249 1.73 17.99 33.60
C MET A 249 3.16 17.51 33.31
N GLN A 250 3.84 18.23 32.42
CA GLN A 250 5.27 18.04 32.14
C GLN A 250 5.89 19.39 31.78
N ASN A 251 7.02 19.73 32.40
CA ASN A 251 7.83 20.86 31.98
C ASN A 251 8.84 20.42 30.90
N VAL A 252 8.75 21.00 29.70
CA VAL A 252 9.74 20.80 28.63
C VAL A 252 10.17 22.16 28.10
N GLY A 253 11.46 22.47 28.18
CA GLY A 253 12.02 23.73 27.65
C GLY A 253 11.48 25.00 28.31
N GLY A 254 10.89 24.92 29.52
CA GLY A 254 10.22 26.04 30.18
C GLY A 254 8.75 26.21 29.79
N GLN A 255 8.17 25.31 28.99
CA GLN A 255 6.75 25.26 28.67
C GLN A 255 6.07 24.17 29.51
N HIS A 256 4.91 24.49 30.08
CA HIS A 256 4.17 23.56 30.93
C HIS A 256 3.05 22.88 30.14
N TYR A 257 3.40 21.79 29.46
CA TYR A 257 2.43 20.92 28.80
C TYR A 257 1.51 20.28 29.84
N PHE A 258 0.22 20.26 29.56
CA PHE A 258 -0.77 19.56 30.39
C PHE A 258 -1.68 18.69 29.54
N TYR A 259 -2.05 17.54 30.10
CA TYR A 259 -3.12 16.67 29.62
C TYR A 259 -4.06 16.43 30.80
N GLY A 260 -5.37 16.48 30.58
CA GLY A 260 -6.36 16.19 31.60
C GLY A 260 -7.60 15.50 31.07
N SER A 261 -8.36 14.92 31.98
CA SER A 261 -9.67 14.33 31.71
C SER A 261 -10.65 14.58 32.85
N THR A 262 -11.93 14.76 32.50
CA THR A 262 -13.00 15.06 33.45
C THR A 262 -14.34 14.52 32.97
N PHE A 263 -15.20 14.10 33.90
CA PHE A 263 -16.52 13.58 33.56
C PHE A 263 -17.54 14.72 33.38
N VAL A 264 -18.19 14.74 32.22
CA VAL A 264 -19.17 15.75 31.82
C VAL A 264 -20.41 15.06 31.24
N GLU A 265 -21.50 15.13 32.01
CA GLU A 265 -22.84 14.82 31.53
C GLU A 265 -23.71 16.09 31.67
N GLY A 266 -24.52 16.36 30.65
CA GLY A 266 -25.47 17.47 30.62
C GLY A 266 -26.92 16.97 30.58
N ASN A 267 -27.87 17.88 30.74
CA ASN A 267 -29.30 17.54 30.71
C ASN A 267 -29.71 16.94 29.36
N LYS A 268 -30.37 15.78 29.37
CA LYS A 268 -30.76 15.08 28.14
C LYS A 268 -31.91 15.79 27.41
N ILE A 269 -31.57 16.65 26.46
CA ILE A 269 -32.52 17.37 25.60
C ILE A 269 -32.91 16.48 24.42
N ALA A 270 -34.09 15.86 24.49
CA ALA A 270 -34.63 15.05 23.40
C ALA A 270 -34.76 15.86 22.10
N LYS A 271 -34.35 15.26 20.97
CA LYS A 271 -34.58 15.85 19.65
C LYS A 271 -36.05 15.73 19.25
N LYS A 272 -36.50 16.62 18.36
CA LYS A 272 -37.74 16.40 17.61
C LYS A 272 -37.54 15.16 16.73
N SER A 273 -38.43 14.18 16.83
CA SER A 273 -38.39 12.98 15.98
C SER A 273 -38.46 13.36 14.48
N PRO A 274 -37.63 12.74 13.62
CA PRO A 274 -37.62 13.04 12.19
C PRO A 274 -38.89 12.51 11.51
N THR A 275 -39.47 13.31 10.62
CA THR A 275 -40.58 12.86 9.76
C THR A 275 -40.07 12.04 8.57
N SER A 276 -38.82 12.30 8.16
CA SER A 276 -38.15 11.60 7.07
C SER A 276 -36.66 11.38 7.35
N ILE A 277 -36.18 10.16 7.10
CA ILE A 277 -34.78 9.75 7.26
C ILE A 277 -34.25 9.26 5.92
N GLY A 278 -33.08 9.75 5.50
CA GLY A 278 -32.28 9.11 4.45
C GLY A 278 -31.33 8.08 5.05
N LEU A 279 -31.64 6.80 4.92
CA LEU A 279 -30.74 5.72 5.33
C LEU A 279 -29.80 5.40 4.16
N ILE A 280 -28.54 5.80 4.27
CA ILE A 280 -27.48 5.46 3.32
C ILE A 280 -26.77 4.22 3.85
N TRP A 281 -26.86 3.14 3.09
CA TRP A 281 -26.33 1.84 3.44
C TRP A 281 -25.23 1.45 2.46
N ASP A 282 -23.99 1.50 2.92
CA ASP A 282 -22.81 1.14 2.15
C ASP A 282 -22.78 -0.38 1.89
N ASN A 283 -22.93 -0.75 0.62
CA ASN A 283 -22.94 -2.12 0.13
C ASN A 283 -21.76 -2.40 -0.80
N SER A 284 -20.63 -1.73 -0.59
CA SER A 284 -19.32 -2.05 -1.16
C SER A 284 -18.80 -3.44 -0.74
N LEU A 285 -17.71 -3.89 -1.35
CA LEU A 285 -17.02 -5.10 -0.90
C LEU A 285 -16.25 -4.85 0.41
N SER A 286 -15.62 -3.68 0.59
CA SER A 286 -14.88 -3.32 1.81
C SER A 286 -15.75 -3.46 3.06
N TYR A 287 -16.98 -2.92 3.03
CA TYR A 287 -17.85 -2.89 4.20
C TYR A 287 -18.77 -4.11 4.35
N LYS A 288 -18.45 -5.22 3.67
CA LYS A 288 -19.08 -6.53 3.84
C LYS A 288 -18.85 -7.13 5.25
N THR A 289 -17.73 -6.82 5.90
CA THR A 289 -17.31 -7.41 7.19
C THR A 289 -17.75 -6.62 8.44
N ARG A 290 -18.77 -5.78 8.28
CA ARG A 290 -19.54 -5.11 9.34
C ARG A 290 -20.14 -6.09 10.36
N ASP A 291 -20.31 -5.65 11.62
CA ASP A 291 -21.16 -6.35 12.59
C ASP A 291 -22.62 -5.93 12.38
N LEU A 292 -23.24 -6.56 11.38
CA LEU A 292 -24.64 -6.35 11.03
C LEU A 292 -25.59 -6.54 12.22
N LYS A 293 -25.28 -7.44 13.16
CA LYS A 293 -26.12 -7.72 14.32
C LYS A 293 -26.21 -6.52 15.25
N LYS A 294 -25.09 -5.83 15.51
CA LYS A 294 -25.08 -4.57 16.28
C LYS A 294 -25.84 -3.44 15.59
N GLU A 295 -25.65 -3.30 14.29
CA GLU A 295 -26.27 -2.22 13.52
C GLU A 295 -27.79 -2.36 13.44
N LEU A 296 -28.28 -3.58 13.17
CA LEU A 296 -29.72 -3.86 13.20
C LEU A 296 -30.30 -3.72 14.63
N ALA A 297 -29.52 -3.96 15.68
CA ALA A 297 -29.94 -3.72 17.07
C ALA A 297 -30.04 -2.22 17.40
N LEU A 298 -29.12 -1.38 16.90
CA LEU A 298 -29.22 0.08 17.00
C LEU A 298 -30.45 0.61 16.25
N LEU A 299 -30.67 0.13 15.02
CA LEU A 299 -31.84 0.52 14.23
C LEU A 299 -33.16 0.10 14.90
N ASP A 300 -33.24 -1.11 15.44
CA ASP A 300 -34.42 -1.54 16.21
C ASP A 300 -34.68 -0.63 17.40
N ALA A 301 -33.66 -0.38 18.24
CA ALA A 301 -33.76 0.52 19.38
C ALA A 301 -34.15 1.95 18.97
N TYR A 302 -33.66 2.45 17.83
CA TYR A 302 -34.00 3.79 17.32
C TYR A 302 -35.44 3.86 16.81
N PHE A 303 -35.87 2.92 15.95
CA PHE A 303 -37.26 2.90 15.46
C PHE A 303 -38.26 2.63 16.58
N GLN A 304 -37.92 1.80 17.58
CA GLN A 304 -38.72 1.64 18.79
C GLN A 304 -38.78 2.91 19.65
N LYS A 305 -37.78 3.80 19.59
CA LYS A 305 -37.75 5.09 20.30
C LYS A 305 -38.54 6.19 19.60
N ILE A 306 -38.42 6.33 18.26
CA ILE A 306 -39.11 7.41 17.50
C ILE A 306 -40.50 7.03 16.99
N LYS A 307 -40.82 5.73 16.95
CA LYS A 307 -42.10 5.12 16.58
C LYS A 307 -42.61 5.34 15.15
N ASN A 308 -42.73 6.58 14.68
CA ASN A 308 -43.39 6.92 13.42
C ASN A 308 -42.50 7.81 12.55
N THR A 309 -42.07 7.31 11.38
CA THR A 309 -41.22 8.06 10.44
C THR A 309 -41.25 7.42 9.04
N LYS A 310 -40.75 8.12 8.01
CA LYS A 310 -40.53 7.55 6.67
C LYS A 310 -39.03 7.38 6.39
N VAL A 311 -38.59 6.17 6.11
CA VAL A 311 -37.19 5.87 5.77
C VAL A 311 -37.04 5.70 4.26
N THR A 312 -36.20 6.52 3.63
CA THR A 312 -35.75 6.31 2.26
C THR A 312 -34.43 5.54 2.29
N LEU A 313 -34.40 4.31 1.75
CA LEU A 313 -33.18 3.53 1.65
C LEU A 313 -32.40 3.90 0.38
N TYR A 314 -31.10 4.16 0.55
CA TYR A 314 -30.12 4.33 -0.51
C TYR A 314 -29.04 3.26 -0.34
N PHE A 315 -28.66 2.62 -1.44
CA PHE A 315 -27.46 1.80 -1.53
C PHE A 315 -26.30 2.64 -2.07
N LEU A 316 -25.11 2.37 -1.57
CA LEU A 316 -23.88 3.09 -1.84
C LEU A 316 -22.76 2.08 -2.10
N ASN A 317 -22.25 2.09 -3.32
CA ASN A 317 -21.08 1.34 -3.74
C ASN A 317 -20.37 2.17 -4.83
N TYR A 318 -20.06 1.55 -5.98
CA TYR A 318 -19.66 2.23 -7.21
C TYR A 318 -20.69 3.27 -7.67
N THR A 319 -21.96 3.07 -7.30
CA THR A 319 -23.09 3.97 -7.57
C THR A 319 -23.81 4.37 -6.29
N PHE A 320 -24.60 5.45 -6.35
CA PHE A 320 -25.50 5.85 -5.27
C PHE A 320 -26.96 5.71 -5.74
N GLU A 321 -27.67 4.70 -5.26
CA GLU A 321 -28.98 4.31 -5.78
C GLU A 321 -30.08 4.32 -4.71
N LYS A 322 -31.09 5.15 -4.93
CA LYS A 322 -32.36 5.05 -4.18
C LYS A 322 -33.00 3.69 -4.46
N GLN A 323 -33.28 2.94 -3.39
CA GLN A 323 -34.02 1.70 -3.43
C GLN A 323 -35.52 1.99 -3.26
N ASN A 324 -36.07 1.79 -2.06
CA ASN A 324 -37.48 2.02 -1.73
C ASN A 324 -37.66 3.03 -0.58
N GLU A 325 -38.90 3.47 -0.38
CA GLU A 325 -39.35 4.21 0.79
C GLU A 325 -40.22 3.31 1.69
N TYR A 326 -39.89 3.23 2.97
CA TYR A 326 -40.57 2.41 3.97
C TYR A 326 -41.25 3.32 5.02
N VAL A 327 -42.50 3.01 5.37
CA VAL A 327 -43.25 3.76 6.40
C VAL A 327 -43.18 3.00 7.72
N ILE A 328 -42.44 3.54 8.68
CA ILE A 328 -42.28 2.97 10.01
C ILE A 328 -43.47 3.43 10.86
N VAL A 329 -44.21 2.48 11.42
CA VAL A 329 -45.39 2.76 12.27
C VAL A 329 -45.28 1.99 13.59
N ASN A 330 -45.45 2.70 14.71
CA ASN A 330 -45.29 2.17 16.07
C ASN A 330 -43.95 1.46 16.36
N GLY A 331 -42.92 1.73 15.55
CA GLY A 331 -41.60 1.10 15.60
C GLY A 331 -41.48 -0.18 14.77
N ASN A 332 -42.50 -0.59 14.00
CA ASN A 332 -42.38 -1.72 13.08
C ASN A 332 -41.59 -1.30 11.82
N TRP A 333 -40.48 -1.99 11.57
CA TRP A 333 -39.58 -1.79 10.44
C TRP A 333 -39.18 -3.11 9.76
N ALA A 334 -39.95 -4.19 9.97
CA ALA A 334 -39.58 -5.55 9.60
C ALA A 334 -39.29 -5.75 8.09
N GLU A 335 -39.97 -5.01 7.22
CA GLU A 335 -39.73 -5.04 5.76
C GLU A 335 -38.35 -4.48 5.40
N LEU A 336 -38.01 -3.29 5.91
CA LEU A 336 -36.69 -2.68 5.76
C LEU A 336 -35.60 -3.59 6.35
N LYS A 337 -35.84 -4.16 7.54
CA LYS A 337 -34.91 -5.10 8.18
C LYS A 337 -34.62 -6.30 7.28
N ALA A 338 -35.66 -6.95 6.74
CA ALA A 338 -35.50 -8.10 5.85
C ALA A 338 -34.72 -7.76 4.56
N VAL A 339 -34.84 -6.53 4.04
CA VAL A 339 -34.03 -6.07 2.91
C VAL A 339 -32.56 -5.92 3.32
N LEU A 340 -32.26 -5.27 4.46
CA LEU A 340 -30.88 -5.11 4.94
C LEU A 340 -30.20 -6.45 5.25
N GLU A 341 -30.94 -7.42 5.79
CA GLU A 341 -30.47 -8.79 6.07
C GLU A 341 -30.17 -9.61 4.80
N ASN A 342 -30.69 -9.21 3.64
CA ASN A 342 -30.50 -9.89 2.35
C ASN A 342 -29.74 -9.06 1.30
N THR A 343 -29.17 -7.91 1.69
CA THR A 343 -28.36 -7.04 0.82
C THR A 343 -27.17 -7.79 0.23
N LYS A 344 -26.96 -7.66 -1.10
CA LYS A 344 -25.74 -8.13 -1.76
C LYS A 344 -24.71 -7.00 -1.80
N TYR A 345 -23.51 -7.31 -1.34
CA TYR A 345 -22.37 -6.39 -1.26
C TYR A 345 -21.49 -6.55 -2.51
N ASP A 346 -21.23 -5.49 -3.29
CA ASP A 346 -20.53 -5.57 -4.57
C ASP A 346 -20.01 -4.22 -5.08
N GLY A 347 -18.78 -4.21 -5.57
CA GLY A 347 -18.07 -3.02 -6.06
C GLY A 347 -17.36 -2.24 -4.96
N GLY A 348 -16.47 -1.33 -5.36
CA GLY A 348 -15.85 -0.37 -4.46
C GLY A 348 -16.79 0.77 -4.06
N THR A 349 -16.26 1.87 -3.53
CA THR A 349 -17.07 2.98 -2.96
C THR A 349 -16.77 4.32 -3.64
N ARG A 350 -17.81 5.06 -4.06
CA ARG A 350 -17.71 6.43 -4.60
C ARG A 350 -18.56 7.43 -3.80
N PHE A 351 -18.00 8.03 -2.75
CA PHE A 351 -18.67 9.11 -2.00
C PHE A 351 -19.00 10.34 -2.85
N SER A 352 -18.28 10.60 -3.95
CA SER A 352 -18.61 11.67 -4.90
C SER A 352 -19.98 11.52 -5.58
N GLN A 353 -20.53 10.31 -5.64
CA GLN A 353 -21.85 10.02 -6.24
C GLN A 353 -23.03 10.26 -5.28
N ILE A 354 -22.78 10.47 -3.98
CA ILE A 354 -23.83 10.70 -2.99
C ILE A 354 -24.59 12.00 -3.30
N ASN A 355 -25.92 11.97 -3.15
CA ASN A 355 -26.76 13.15 -3.37
C ASN A 355 -27.82 13.28 -2.26
N PHE A 356 -27.70 14.33 -1.44
CA PHE A 356 -28.60 14.58 -0.31
C PHE A 356 -29.91 15.22 -0.77
N THR A 357 -30.97 14.40 -0.84
CA THR A 357 -32.35 14.86 -1.06
C THR A 357 -32.95 15.53 0.20
N ASN A 358 -34.21 15.94 0.16
CA ASN A 358 -34.86 16.64 1.27
C ASN A 358 -35.48 15.71 2.34
N ASN A 359 -34.66 14.87 2.99
CA ASN A 359 -35.01 14.22 4.26
C ASN A 359 -34.70 15.17 5.44
N ASP A 360 -35.24 14.92 6.65
CA ASP A 360 -34.91 15.72 7.85
C ASP A 360 -33.48 15.46 8.34
N GLU A 361 -33.07 14.19 8.36
CA GLU A 361 -31.73 13.74 8.75
C GLU A 361 -31.27 12.53 7.90
N TYR A 362 -29.99 12.21 8.01
CA TYR A 362 -29.32 11.10 7.32
C TYR A 362 -28.62 10.18 8.31
N LEU A 363 -28.72 8.87 8.07
CA LEU A 363 -27.95 7.83 8.75
C LEU A 363 -27.03 7.18 7.71
N LEU A 364 -25.72 7.36 7.83
CA LEU A 364 -24.71 6.76 6.95
C LEU A 364 -24.02 5.61 7.67
N PHE A 365 -24.29 4.37 7.23
CA PHE A 365 -23.64 3.15 7.70
C PHE A 365 -22.53 2.76 6.73
N SER A 366 -21.26 3.01 7.08
CA SER A 366 -20.06 2.84 6.23
C SER A 366 -18.79 2.61 7.07
N ASP A 367 -17.70 2.15 6.46
CA ASP A 367 -16.34 2.22 7.02
C ASP A 367 -15.65 3.59 6.76
N GLY A 368 -16.24 4.46 5.95
CA GLY A 368 -15.64 5.74 5.59
C GLY A 368 -14.50 5.63 4.58
N LEU A 369 -14.38 4.52 3.85
CA LEU A 369 -13.38 4.32 2.80
C LEU A 369 -14.02 4.48 1.42
N SER A 370 -13.57 5.47 0.64
CA SER A 370 -13.95 5.64 -0.76
C SER A 370 -12.81 5.22 -1.68
N SER A 371 -12.92 4.02 -2.25
CA SER A 371 -11.89 3.41 -3.09
C SER A 371 -11.88 3.91 -4.55
N LEU A 372 -12.90 4.66 -5.00
CA LEU A 372 -12.95 5.29 -6.35
C LEU A 372 -13.39 6.77 -6.34
N SER A 373 -13.26 7.46 -5.21
CA SER A 373 -13.32 8.93 -5.15
C SER A 373 -12.60 9.45 -3.90
N GLU A 374 -12.37 10.76 -3.78
CA GLU A 374 -11.77 11.32 -2.55
C GLU A 374 -12.68 11.10 -1.33
N ASN A 375 -12.11 10.97 -0.13
CA ASN A 375 -12.85 10.92 1.14
C ASN A 375 -13.48 12.29 1.49
N VAL A 376 -14.48 12.72 0.71
CA VAL A 376 -15.20 13.99 0.84
C VAL A 376 -16.68 13.78 0.47
N LEU A 377 -17.59 14.29 1.30
CA LEU A 377 -19.03 14.27 1.04
C LEU A 377 -19.55 15.61 0.49
N PRO A 378 -20.64 15.60 -0.31
CA PRO A 378 -21.32 16.82 -0.73
C PRO A 378 -21.77 17.67 0.46
N LYS A 379 -21.67 19.00 0.35
CA LYS A 379 -22.07 19.92 1.43
C LYS A 379 -23.59 19.92 1.62
N THR A 380 -24.05 19.75 2.86
CA THR A 380 -25.47 19.81 3.25
C THR A 380 -25.65 20.57 4.56
N LYS A 381 -26.88 21.03 4.82
CA LYS A 381 -27.32 21.61 6.11
C LYS A 381 -28.16 20.63 6.95
N LYS A 382 -28.40 19.42 6.44
CA LYS A 382 -29.10 18.33 7.16
C LYS A 382 -28.08 17.54 7.98
N SER A 383 -28.46 17.09 9.18
CA SER A 383 -27.58 16.29 10.03
C SER A 383 -27.30 14.91 9.42
N ILE A 384 -26.02 14.54 9.33
CA ILE A 384 -25.56 13.21 8.90
C ILE A 384 -24.94 12.52 10.12
N TYR A 385 -25.66 11.56 10.70
CA TYR A 385 -25.05 10.65 11.67
C TYR A 385 -24.25 9.61 10.90
N THR A 386 -22.98 9.46 11.25
CA THR A 386 -22.10 8.41 10.74
C THR A 386 -22.07 7.27 11.75
N ILE A 387 -22.30 6.04 11.28
CA ILE A 387 -22.33 4.84 12.09
C ILE A 387 -21.38 3.83 11.48
N THR A 388 -20.50 3.25 12.28
CA THR A 388 -19.64 2.16 11.83
C THR A 388 -19.58 1.02 12.85
N SER A 389 -19.36 -0.18 12.32
CA SER A 389 -19.08 -1.41 13.06
C SER A 389 -17.83 -2.14 12.55
N SER A 390 -17.06 -1.52 11.64
CA SER A 390 -15.72 -2.00 11.29
C SER A 390 -14.68 -1.62 12.35
N ALA A 391 -13.56 -2.34 12.37
CA ALA A 391 -12.34 -1.98 13.08
C ALA A 391 -11.34 -1.20 12.19
N SER A 392 -11.47 -1.29 10.86
CA SER A 392 -10.54 -0.74 9.86
C SER A 392 -10.91 0.66 9.34
N ALA A 393 -12.01 1.25 9.83
CA ALA A 393 -12.65 2.45 9.28
C ALA A 393 -11.79 3.75 9.34
N ASP A 394 -12.05 4.71 8.45
CA ASP A 394 -11.54 6.10 8.60
C ASP A 394 -12.40 6.85 9.64
N PHE A 395 -12.13 6.55 10.91
CA PHE A 395 -12.80 7.19 12.05
C PHE A 395 -12.69 8.73 12.02
N ALA A 396 -11.59 9.28 11.49
CA ALA A 396 -11.38 10.73 11.42
C ALA A 396 -12.33 11.36 10.39
N PHE A 397 -12.44 10.78 9.19
CA PHE A 397 -13.40 11.21 8.17
C PHE A 397 -14.86 11.07 8.62
N LEU A 398 -15.22 9.94 9.25
CA LEU A 398 -16.58 9.71 9.74
C LEU A 398 -16.95 10.69 10.88
N ASN A 399 -16.04 10.96 11.81
CA ASN A 399 -16.25 11.92 12.89
C ASN A 399 -16.35 13.37 12.37
N TYR A 400 -15.44 13.77 11.48
CA TYR A 400 -15.46 15.08 10.83
C TYR A 400 -16.78 15.33 10.09
N THR A 401 -17.25 14.36 9.30
CA THR A 401 -18.53 14.40 8.57
C THR A 401 -19.72 14.71 9.51
N ALA A 402 -19.82 13.99 10.62
CA ALA A 402 -20.89 14.21 11.59
C ALA A 402 -20.75 15.56 12.29
N MET A 403 -19.53 15.96 12.65
CA MET A 403 -19.27 17.24 13.30
C MET A 403 -19.66 18.44 12.42
N GLN A 404 -19.30 18.41 11.13
CA GLN A 404 -19.64 19.45 10.15
C GLN A 404 -21.15 19.67 9.97
N THR A 405 -21.96 18.63 10.18
CA THR A 405 -23.43 18.69 10.08
C THR A 405 -24.15 18.81 11.43
N GLY A 406 -23.39 19.05 12.51
CA GLY A 406 -23.92 19.18 13.88
C GLY A 406 -24.51 17.87 14.46
N ALA A 407 -24.27 16.75 13.79
CA ALA A 407 -24.72 15.42 14.15
C ALA A 407 -23.73 14.76 15.13
N SER A 408 -23.67 13.42 15.15
CA SER A 408 -22.68 12.69 15.94
C SER A 408 -22.28 11.37 15.29
N PHE A 409 -21.00 11.03 15.41
CA PHE A 409 -20.43 9.75 15.01
C PHE A 409 -20.66 8.67 16.08
N ILE A 410 -20.83 7.43 15.63
CA ILE A 410 -21.25 6.27 16.42
C ILE A 410 -20.37 5.06 16.03
N ASN A 411 -19.35 4.78 16.84
CA ASN A 411 -18.51 3.59 16.71
C ASN A 411 -19.05 2.43 17.56
N LEU A 412 -19.76 1.49 16.93
CA LEU A 412 -20.37 0.34 17.60
C LEU A 412 -19.35 -0.72 18.09
N ASN A 413 -18.04 -0.49 17.91
CA ASN A 413 -17.00 -1.29 18.55
C ASN A 413 -16.49 -0.75 19.89
N GLN A 414 -16.77 0.51 20.25
CA GLN A 414 -16.32 1.10 21.52
C GLN A 414 -17.45 1.45 22.51
N ILE A 415 -18.66 1.79 22.03
CA ILE A 415 -19.77 2.23 22.90
C ILE A 415 -20.92 1.23 22.98
N SER A 416 -21.69 1.28 24.08
CA SER A 416 -22.87 0.45 24.27
C SER A 416 -24.05 0.87 23.36
N PRO A 417 -25.02 -0.03 23.09
CA PRO A 417 -26.23 0.30 22.31
C PRO A 417 -27.04 1.46 22.90
N GLU A 418 -27.05 1.60 24.23
CA GLU A 418 -27.76 2.67 24.93
C GLU A 418 -27.11 4.03 24.67
N ILE A 419 -25.77 4.10 24.65
CA ILE A 419 -25.02 5.34 24.33
C ILE A 419 -25.17 5.68 22.83
N ALA A 420 -25.17 4.67 21.96
CA ALA A 420 -25.42 4.86 20.53
C ALA A 420 -26.84 5.40 20.26
N LEU A 421 -27.86 4.84 20.92
CA LEU A 421 -29.23 5.34 20.86
C LEU A 421 -29.34 6.78 21.42
N ASP A 422 -28.62 7.08 22.49
CA ASP A 422 -28.59 8.43 23.09
C ASP A 422 -28.06 9.47 22.11
N LYS A 423 -26.95 9.17 21.42
CA LYS A 423 -26.34 10.03 20.40
C LYS A 423 -27.29 10.32 19.22
N LEU A 424 -28.11 9.33 18.82
CA LEU A 424 -29.18 9.52 17.83
C LEU A 424 -30.36 10.33 18.38
N ALA A 425 -30.97 9.91 19.49
CA ALA A 425 -32.26 10.45 19.94
C ALA A 425 -32.19 11.78 20.71
N ASN A 426 -31.03 12.09 21.33
CA ASN A 426 -30.85 13.28 22.18
C ASN A 426 -29.83 14.26 21.59
N THR A 427 -29.98 15.53 21.92
CA THR A 427 -29.03 16.60 21.57
C THR A 427 -27.79 16.44 22.44
N ASN A 428 -26.65 16.19 21.82
CA ASN A 428 -25.41 15.98 22.55
C ASN A 428 -24.81 17.31 23.04
N LEU A 429 -24.15 17.26 24.19
CA LEU A 429 -23.44 18.40 24.76
C LEU A 429 -22.20 18.70 23.90
N LYS A 430 -21.81 19.97 23.79
CA LYS A 430 -20.60 20.39 23.07
C LYS A 430 -19.62 21.11 23.98
N PHE A 431 -18.34 20.96 23.72
CA PHE A 431 -17.30 21.82 24.28
C PHE A 431 -17.37 23.20 23.61
N LEU A 432 -17.33 24.26 24.41
CA LEU A 432 -17.47 25.66 24.00
C LEU A 432 -16.22 26.49 24.40
N GLY A 433 -15.05 25.85 24.43
CA GLY A 433 -13.80 26.50 24.78
C GLY A 433 -13.63 26.71 26.29
N ILE A 434 -12.87 27.74 26.64
CA ILE A 434 -12.60 28.13 28.03
C ILE A 434 -13.05 29.57 28.29
N LYS A 435 -13.33 29.89 29.56
CA LYS A 435 -13.36 31.30 30.01
C LYS A 435 -12.00 31.94 29.74
N GLU A 436 -12.02 33.23 29.40
CA GLU A 436 -10.83 34.00 28.98
C GLU A 436 -9.61 33.75 29.89
N ASN A 437 -8.60 33.09 29.34
CA ASN A 437 -7.31 32.89 30.00
C ASN A 437 -6.19 33.03 28.96
N PHE A 438 -5.53 34.19 28.95
CA PHE A 438 -4.43 34.52 28.02
C PHE A 438 -3.11 33.79 28.32
N THR A 439 -3.10 32.84 29.25
CA THR A 439 -1.91 32.09 29.69
C THR A 439 -1.97 30.60 29.35
N VAL A 440 -2.93 30.20 28.51
CA VAL A 440 -3.00 28.87 27.90
C VAL A 440 -3.05 29.00 26.37
N THR A 441 -2.25 28.21 25.67
CA THR A 441 -2.21 28.13 24.20
C THR A 441 -2.35 26.68 23.72
N ASP A 442 -2.60 26.50 22.41
CA ASP A 442 -2.73 25.21 21.72
C ASP A 442 -3.60 24.19 22.48
N LEU A 443 -4.76 24.65 22.98
CA LEU A 443 -5.74 23.82 23.69
C LEU A 443 -6.56 22.99 22.69
N PHE A 444 -6.57 21.67 22.89
CA PHE A 444 -7.33 20.70 22.11
C PHE A 444 -8.17 19.80 23.04
N PRO A 445 -9.32 19.26 22.59
CA PRO A 445 -9.93 19.43 21.27
C PRO A 445 -10.54 20.83 21.07
N ILE A 446 -10.84 21.19 19.82
CA ILE A 446 -11.40 22.51 19.46
C ILE A 446 -12.86 22.69 19.89
N GLU A 447 -13.30 23.94 19.90
CA GLU A 447 -14.69 24.34 20.13
C GLU A 447 -15.66 23.64 19.15
N GLY A 448 -16.86 23.33 19.62
CA GLY A 448 -17.89 22.61 18.86
C GLY A 448 -17.75 21.09 18.87
N THR A 449 -16.64 20.54 19.39
CA THR A 449 -16.44 19.10 19.63
C THR A 449 -17.56 18.53 20.52
N THR A 450 -18.08 17.37 20.15
CA THR A 450 -19.19 16.71 20.87
C THR A 450 -18.69 15.94 22.08
N VAL A 451 -19.41 16.03 23.21
CA VAL A 451 -19.05 15.46 24.50
C VAL A 451 -20.09 14.43 24.95
N SER A 452 -19.61 13.27 25.40
CA SER A 452 -20.46 12.19 25.92
C SER A 452 -19.75 11.40 27.02
N GLY A 453 -19.83 11.86 28.27
CA GLY A 453 -19.25 11.20 29.44
C GLY A 453 -17.84 11.70 29.76
N ASN A 454 -16.82 10.86 29.58
CA ASN A 454 -15.43 11.29 29.77
C ASN A 454 -15.03 12.31 28.68
N PHE A 455 -14.45 13.44 29.08
CA PHE A 455 -13.90 14.45 28.19
C PHE A 455 -12.43 14.69 28.52
N SER A 456 -11.56 14.52 27.52
CA SER A 456 -10.14 14.80 27.62
C SER A 456 -9.77 16.10 26.93
N PHE A 457 -8.66 16.69 27.37
CA PHE A 457 -8.11 17.93 26.83
C PHE A 457 -6.59 17.96 27.04
N ALA A 458 -5.87 18.67 26.17
CA ALA A 458 -4.45 18.94 26.34
C ALA A 458 -4.09 20.32 25.81
N GLY A 459 -3.08 20.96 26.38
CA GLY A 459 -2.63 22.29 25.99
C GLY A 459 -1.29 22.67 26.61
N ILE A 460 -0.87 23.91 26.38
CA ILE A 460 0.35 24.48 26.94
C ILE A 460 -0.04 25.61 27.90
N SER A 461 0.39 25.53 29.16
CA SER A 461 0.30 26.63 30.12
C SER A 461 1.60 27.42 30.11
N LEU A 462 1.50 28.75 30.04
CA LEU A 462 2.63 29.66 30.17
C LEU A 462 3.10 29.81 31.63
N ASN A 463 2.26 29.39 32.59
CA ASN A 463 2.55 29.43 34.02
C ASN A 463 2.64 28.01 34.61
N PRO A 464 3.54 27.74 35.58
CA PRO A 464 3.63 26.45 36.28
C PRO A 464 2.40 26.16 37.15
N LYS A 465 1.67 27.20 37.56
CA LYS A 465 0.42 27.11 38.32
C LYS A 465 -0.62 28.02 37.68
N ASN A 466 -1.79 27.48 37.39
CA ASN A 466 -2.82 28.14 36.58
C ASN A 466 -4.22 27.57 36.91
N GLU A 467 -5.26 28.22 36.45
CA GLU A 467 -6.65 27.73 36.57
C GLU A 467 -7.41 28.03 35.28
N ILE A 468 -8.04 27.00 34.70
CA ILE A 468 -8.91 27.15 33.53
C ILE A 468 -10.33 26.70 33.88
N THR A 469 -11.33 27.28 33.23
CA THR A 469 -12.72 26.84 33.33
C THR A 469 -13.21 26.43 31.95
N LEU A 470 -13.33 25.12 31.74
CA LEU A 470 -13.90 24.52 30.53
C LEU A 470 -15.39 24.81 30.48
N LEU A 471 -15.88 25.22 29.31
CA LEU A 471 -17.28 25.53 29.05
C LEU A 471 -17.92 24.41 28.23
N PHE A 472 -19.12 23.98 28.61
CA PHE A 472 -19.90 22.98 27.88
C PHE A 472 -21.36 23.41 27.76
N GLY A 473 -21.96 23.15 26.59
CA GLY A 473 -23.27 23.71 26.28
C GLY A 473 -24.01 23.12 25.10
N TYR A 474 -25.15 23.74 24.78
CA TYR A 474 -26.03 23.39 23.67
C TYR A 474 -26.30 24.65 22.85
N LYS A 475 -26.21 24.58 21.51
CA LYS A 475 -26.44 25.74 20.62
C LYS A 475 -25.60 27.00 20.95
N ASN A 476 -24.41 26.79 21.54
CA ASN A 476 -23.49 27.80 22.07
C ASN A 476 -23.90 28.44 23.42
N ASP A 477 -25.04 28.06 24.00
CA ASP A 477 -25.40 28.41 25.38
C ASP A 477 -24.65 27.48 26.36
N ALA A 478 -23.72 28.03 27.14
CA ALA A 478 -23.01 27.28 28.17
C ALA A 478 -23.96 26.92 29.34
N VAL A 479 -24.07 25.63 29.65
CA VAL A 479 -24.95 25.10 30.72
C VAL A 479 -24.20 24.29 31.79
N VAL A 480 -22.95 23.89 31.52
CA VAL A 480 -22.09 23.14 32.44
C VAL A 480 -20.68 23.71 32.38
N GLU A 481 -20.12 24.02 33.55
CA GLU A 481 -18.73 24.44 33.69
C GLU A 481 -17.90 23.35 34.38
N ARG A 482 -16.59 23.30 34.08
CA ARG A 482 -15.60 22.53 34.83
C ARG A 482 -14.36 23.38 35.09
N LYS A 483 -14.18 23.78 36.35
CA LYS A 483 -12.93 24.37 36.84
C LYS A 483 -11.86 23.28 36.93
N ILE A 484 -10.68 23.55 36.36
CA ILE A 484 -9.51 22.68 36.32
C ILE A 484 -8.33 23.46 36.92
N THR A 485 -7.74 22.94 37.98
CA THR A 485 -6.48 23.46 38.55
C THR A 485 -5.30 22.82 37.82
N LEU A 486 -4.39 23.64 37.31
CA LEU A 486 -3.08 23.21 36.81
C LEU A 486 -2.03 23.58 37.86
N ASP A 487 -1.28 22.61 38.37
CA ASP A 487 -0.21 22.84 39.36
C ASP A 487 0.94 21.85 39.14
N ALA A 488 1.97 22.31 38.44
CA ALA A 488 3.14 21.50 38.09
C ALA A 488 3.96 21.05 39.30
N ALA A 489 3.78 21.62 40.50
CA ALA A 489 4.42 21.13 41.72
C ALA A 489 3.77 19.83 42.26
N VAL A 490 2.53 19.53 41.83
CA VAL A 490 1.72 18.38 42.31
C VAL A 490 1.42 17.40 41.17
N GLN A 491 1.23 17.90 39.95
CA GLN A 491 0.74 17.14 38.79
C GLN A 491 1.86 16.74 37.81
N ASN A 492 3.12 17.14 38.02
CA ASN A 492 4.21 16.79 37.11
C ASN A 492 4.49 15.28 37.14
N THR A 493 4.55 14.64 35.98
CA THR A 493 4.84 13.21 35.84
C THR A 493 6.03 12.94 34.92
N ASN A 494 6.78 11.88 35.25
CA ASN A 494 7.81 11.29 34.40
C ASN A 494 7.38 9.90 33.87
N ASP A 495 6.19 9.41 34.26
CA ASP A 495 5.65 8.11 33.83
C ASP A 495 5.09 8.11 32.41
N VAL A 496 4.90 9.31 31.85
CA VAL A 496 4.15 9.62 30.62
C VAL A 496 4.82 10.81 29.93
N ASN A 497 4.85 10.81 28.60
CA ASN A 497 5.21 11.99 27.80
C ASN A 497 3.95 12.80 27.45
N ILE A 498 3.74 13.91 28.17
CA ILE A 498 2.57 14.79 28.02
C ILE A 498 2.71 15.70 26.78
N GLU A 499 3.93 16.11 26.42
CA GLU A 499 4.18 16.84 25.16
C GLU A 499 3.74 16.01 23.94
N LYS A 500 3.99 14.70 23.95
CA LYS A 500 3.55 13.76 22.91
C LYS A 500 2.03 13.58 22.86
N LEU A 501 1.35 13.49 24.01
CA LEU A 501 -0.12 13.44 24.07
C LEU A 501 -0.76 14.73 23.54
N TRP A 502 -0.19 15.89 23.85
CA TRP A 502 -0.59 17.17 23.27
C TRP A 502 -0.41 17.17 21.74
N ALA A 503 0.74 16.71 21.25
CA ALA A 503 1.02 16.61 19.83
C ALA A 503 0.05 15.67 19.10
N GLN A 504 -0.33 14.54 19.71
CA GLN A 504 -1.35 13.63 19.18
C GLN A 504 -2.71 14.32 19.03
N LYS A 505 -3.17 15.10 20.03
CA LYS A 505 -4.41 15.89 19.90
C LYS A 505 -4.29 17.01 18.86
N LYS A 506 -3.13 17.64 18.73
CA LYS A 506 -2.86 18.65 17.70
C LYS A 506 -2.94 18.03 16.29
N ILE A 507 -2.27 16.90 16.06
CA ILE A 507 -2.33 16.15 14.79
C ILE A 507 -3.78 15.75 14.47
N ALA A 508 -4.50 15.17 15.43
CA ALA A 508 -5.90 14.75 15.23
C ALA A 508 -6.83 15.92 14.86
N ASN A 509 -6.55 17.13 15.36
CA ASN A 509 -7.25 18.35 14.94
C ASN A 509 -6.83 18.83 13.54
N LEU A 510 -5.54 18.78 13.22
CA LEU A 510 -5.02 19.18 11.91
C LEU A 510 -5.52 18.25 10.78
N ASP A 511 -5.69 16.95 11.06
CA ASP A 511 -6.24 15.94 10.13
C ASP A 511 -7.66 16.31 9.63
N PHE A 512 -8.46 17.07 10.38
CA PHE A 512 -9.78 17.56 9.94
C PHE A 512 -9.71 18.41 8.66
N GLU A 513 -8.60 19.09 8.40
CA GLU A 513 -8.32 19.77 7.12
C GLU A 513 -6.96 19.34 6.57
N TYR A 514 -6.68 18.02 6.63
CA TYR A 514 -5.43 17.37 6.20
C TYR A 514 -4.77 18.00 4.95
N ALA A 515 -5.54 18.25 3.88
CA ALA A 515 -5.02 18.80 2.62
C ALA A 515 -4.45 20.23 2.71
N LYS A 516 -4.70 20.97 3.80
CA LYS A 516 -4.05 22.25 4.12
C LYS A 516 -2.87 22.11 5.10
N ASN A 517 -2.91 21.07 5.93
CA ASN A 517 -2.08 20.93 7.13
C ASN A 517 -1.00 19.84 7.01
N ALA A 518 -0.90 19.20 5.85
CA ALA A 518 -0.02 18.07 5.53
C ALA A 518 1.42 18.25 6.06
N ASP A 519 2.00 19.43 5.86
CA ASP A 519 3.39 19.74 6.23
C ASP A 519 3.56 19.88 7.76
N GLU A 520 2.61 20.49 8.47
CA GLU A 520 2.64 20.58 9.94
C GLU A 520 2.40 19.20 10.58
N ILE A 521 1.50 18.40 10.00
CA ILE A 521 1.27 17.00 10.40
C ILE A 521 2.56 16.18 10.22
N GLU A 522 3.27 16.33 9.11
CA GLU A 522 4.55 15.64 8.90
C GLU A 522 5.62 16.11 9.89
N LEU A 523 5.75 17.42 10.12
CA LEU A 523 6.71 18.00 11.04
C LEU A 523 6.48 17.54 12.49
N LEU A 524 5.23 17.51 12.94
CA LEU A 524 4.86 16.99 14.26
C LEU A 524 5.09 15.48 14.35
N GLY A 525 4.70 14.71 13.32
CA GLY A 525 4.97 13.28 13.23
C GLY A 525 6.47 12.95 13.36
N LYS A 526 7.31 13.70 12.63
CA LYS A 526 8.78 13.61 12.71
C LYS A 526 9.35 14.04 14.06
N LYS A 527 8.86 15.13 14.67
CA LYS A 527 9.36 15.59 15.97
C LYS A 527 9.08 14.57 17.09
N TYR A 528 7.92 13.90 17.05
CA TYR A 528 7.41 13.11 18.18
C TYR A 528 7.39 11.59 17.96
N GLY A 529 7.87 11.10 16.82
CA GLY A 529 7.86 9.67 16.49
C GLY A 529 6.44 9.12 16.26
N ILE A 530 5.51 9.96 15.79
CA ILE A 530 4.11 9.58 15.58
C ILE A 530 3.90 9.21 14.10
N ILE A 531 3.24 8.08 13.86
CA ILE A 531 2.82 7.68 12.50
C ILE A 531 1.56 8.47 12.12
N THR A 532 1.60 9.10 10.95
CA THR A 532 0.53 9.92 10.38
C THR A 532 0.26 9.48 8.92
N LYS A 533 -0.61 10.19 8.20
CA LYS A 533 -0.79 9.99 6.75
C LYS A 533 0.49 10.35 5.94
N ASN A 534 1.40 11.16 6.50
CA ASN A 534 2.66 11.60 5.87
C ASN A 534 3.94 11.03 6.52
N THR A 535 3.86 10.30 7.63
CA THR A 535 5.06 9.79 8.34
C THR A 535 5.01 8.28 8.57
N SER A 536 6.17 7.64 8.43
CA SER A 536 6.40 6.24 8.74
C SER A 536 7.57 6.09 9.72
N LEU A 537 7.63 4.96 10.41
CA LEU A 537 8.76 4.59 11.27
C LEU A 537 9.65 3.59 10.53
N ILE A 538 10.94 3.90 10.40
CA ILE A 538 11.91 3.07 9.68
C ILE A 538 13.07 2.63 10.61
N VAL A 539 13.54 1.39 10.43
CA VAL A 539 14.73 0.83 11.07
C VAL A 539 15.70 0.41 9.96
N LEU A 540 16.95 0.86 10.01
CA LEU A 540 18.03 0.43 9.11
C LEU A 540 19.12 -0.31 9.89
N GLU A 541 19.84 -1.20 9.19
CA GLU A 541 20.91 -2.03 9.77
C GLU A 541 22.26 -1.30 9.87
N ASP A 542 22.78 -0.75 8.77
CA ASP A 542 24.07 -0.04 8.77
C ASP A 542 23.88 1.44 9.15
N ILE A 543 24.78 1.95 10.00
CA ILE A 543 24.89 3.38 10.30
C ILE A 543 25.16 4.22 9.05
N ARG A 544 25.83 3.63 8.05
CA ARG A 544 26.07 4.25 6.74
C ARG A 544 24.79 4.57 6.00
N ASP A 545 23.78 3.69 6.05
CA ASP A 545 22.51 3.93 5.34
C ASP A 545 21.79 5.16 5.91
N TYR A 546 21.79 5.34 7.24
CA TYR A 546 21.26 6.55 7.86
C TYR A 546 22.01 7.82 7.39
N ILE A 547 23.33 7.75 7.20
CA ILE A 547 24.13 8.87 6.68
C ILE A 547 23.80 9.13 5.22
N SER A 548 23.88 8.10 4.38
CA SER A 548 23.73 8.20 2.93
C SER A 548 22.33 8.65 2.52
N TYR A 549 21.28 8.17 3.20
CA TYR A 549 19.90 8.59 2.93
C TYR A 549 19.48 9.86 3.69
N ASP A 550 20.36 10.49 4.48
CA ASP A 550 20.05 11.59 5.41
C ASP A 550 18.80 11.32 6.27
N ILE A 551 18.92 10.32 7.14
CA ILE A 551 17.94 9.95 8.16
C ILE A 551 18.64 10.03 9.51
N ILE A 552 18.08 10.79 10.45
CA ILE A 552 18.64 10.89 11.81
C ILE A 552 18.46 9.51 12.49
N PRO A 553 19.53 8.84 12.93
CA PRO A 553 19.45 7.48 13.45
C PRO A 553 18.97 7.42 14.90
N PRO A 554 18.62 6.23 15.43
CA PRO A 554 18.27 6.06 16.83
C PRO A 554 19.42 6.46 17.76
N ALA A 555 19.07 6.81 19.00
CA ALA A 555 19.98 7.40 19.98
C ALA A 555 21.27 6.58 20.22
N GLU A 556 21.21 5.25 20.08
CA GLU A 556 22.37 4.35 20.22
C GLU A 556 23.47 4.60 19.18
N LEU A 557 23.11 5.02 17.95
CA LEU A 557 24.04 5.26 16.85
C LEU A 557 24.42 6.76 16.73
N ARG A 558 23.67 7.65 17.40
CA ARG A 558 23.69 9.08 17.11
C ARG A 558 25.06 9.74 17.32
N ALA A 559 25.80 9.33 18.34
CA ALA A 559 27.14 9.86 18.61
C ALA A 559 28.17 9.48 17.53
N GLU A 560 28.02 8.30 16.91
CA GLU A 560 28.89 7.88 15.81
C GLU A 560 28.47 8.51 14.48
N PHE A 561 27.17 8.65 14.23
CA PHE A 561 26.64 9.37 13.07
C PHE A 561 27.12 10.84 13.06
N ASP A 562 26.99 11.54 14.21
CA ASP A 562 27.46 12.91 14.36
C ASP A 562 29.00 13.03 14.32
N ARG A 563 29.73 11.91 14.44
CA ARG A 563 31.19 11.83 14.24
C ARG A 563 31.52 11.69 12.75
N ILE A 564 30.92 10.73 12.06
CA ILE A 564 31.19 10.46 10.64
C ILE A 564 30.71 11.63 9.76
N LYS A 565 29.51 12.18 10.00
CA LYS A 565 28.94 13.30 9.22
C LYS A 565 29.67 14.65 9.43
N LYS A 566 30.61 14.72 10.39
CA LYS A 566 31.57 15.83 10.57
C LYS A 566 32.90 15.60 9.87
N GLN A 567 33.21 14.36 9.48
CA GLN A 567 34.44 13.99 8.77
C GLN A 567 34.23 13.97 7.26
N ASP A 568 33.08 13.47 6.81
CA ASP A 568 32.61 13.51 5.41
C ASP A 568 31.21 14.13 5.37
N HIS A 569 31.10 15.39 4.97
CA HIS A 569 29.78 16.04 4.85
C HIS A 569 29.06 15.65 3.57
N ASP A 570 29.79 15.68 2.44
CA ASP A 570 29.22 15.54 1.10
C ASP A 570 29.60 14.21 0.41
N ASN A 571 30.75 13.60 0.75
CA ASN A 571 31.30 12.43 0.06
C ASN A 571 30.48 11.14 0.23
N ASN A 572 29.72 11.02 1.33
CA ASN A 572 29.04 9.78 1.74
C ASN A 572 27.51 9.82 1.58
N LEU A 573 26.95 10.88 0.99
CA LEU A 573 25.52 10.95 0.66
C LEU A 573 25.21 9.98 -0.50
N ALA A 574 24.06 9.31 -0.44
CA ALA A 574 23.59 8.47 -1.54
C ALA A 574 23.37 9.35 -2.76
N GLN A 575 24.01 9.01 -3.89
CA GLN A 575 23.85 9.76 -5.12
C GLN A 575 22.39 9.66 -5.58
N GLN A 576 21.64 10.74 -5.41
CA GLN A 576 20.39 10.93 -6.11
C GLN A 576 20.71 11.19 -7.58
N LYS A 577 20.13 10.36 -8.45
CA LYS A 577 20.08 10.59 -9.90
C LYS A 577 18.68 11.06 -10.26
N ASN A 578 18.55 11.71 -11.40
CA ASN A 578 17.26 11.98 -12.03
C ASN A 578 17.31 11.67 -13.53
N ASN A 579 16.13 11.45 -14.09
CA ASN A 579 15.92 11.24 -15.51
C ASN A 579 16.28 12.48 -16.37
N TRP A 580 16.56 13.63 -15.75
CA TRP A 580 16.95 14.87 -16.44
C TRP A 580 18.46 14.96 -16.72
N GLU A 581 19.29 14.21 -16.01
CA GLU A 581 20.74 14.09 -16.28
C GLU A 581 21.03 13.28 -17.55
N SER A 582 20.28 12.18 -17.74
CA SER A 582 20.38 11.26 -18.87
C SER A 582 19.65 11.73 -20.15
N ILE A 583 18.65 12.62 -20.01
CA ILE A 583 17.73 13.04 -21.09
C ILE A 583 18.42 13.49 -22.39
N GLN A 584 19.62 14.09 -22.30
CA GLN A 584 20.40 14.51 -23.47
C GLN A 584 20.85 13.32 -24.32
N SER A 585 21.29 12.23 -23.69
CA SER A 585 21.74 11.00 -24.38
C SER A 585 20.58 10.32 -25.12
N TYR A 586 19.44 10.17 -24.44
CA TYR A 586 18.22 9.63 -25.05
C TYR A 586 17.69 10.51 -26.18
N TYR A 587 17.70 11.84 -26.00
CA TYR A 587 17.35 12.79 -27.06
C TYR A 587 18.28 12.70 -28.27
N GLU A 588 19.60 12.63 -28.08
CA GLU A 588 20.56 12.48 -29.18
C GLU A 588 20.39 11.15 -29.92
N GLY A 589 20.15 10.05 -29.19
CA GLY A 589 19.85 8.73 -29.75
C GLY A 589 18.57 8.72 -30.60
N LEU A 590 17.49 9.29 -30.08
CA LEU A 590 16.21 9.46 -30.78
C LEU A 590 16.37 10.34 -32.03
N ASN A 591 16.98 11.51 -31.89
CA ASN A 591 17.12 12.47 -32.97
C ASN A 591 18.03 11.93 -34.09
N THR A 592 19.13 11.27 -33.73
CA THR A 592 20.05 10.62 -34.69
C THR A 592 19.37 9.47 -35.43
N TRP A 593 18.57 8.64 -34.75
CA TRP A 593 17.76 7.62 -35.40
C TRP A 593 16.73 8.25 -36.35
N TRP A 594 15.94 9.21 -35.86
CA TRP A 594 14.87 9.82 -36.64
C TRP A 594 15.41 10.53 -37.89
N LYS A 595 16.52 11.28 -37.77
CA LYS A 595 17.16 12.00 -38.89
C LYS A 595 17.71 11.07 -39.98
N LYS A 596 18.04 9.80 -39.69
CA LYS A 596 18.44 8.82 -40.73
C LYS A 596 17.33 8.52 -41.74
N ASN A 597 16.06 8.69 -41.35
CA ASN A 597 14.89 8.59 -42.23
C ASN A 597 14.89 7.32 -43.11
N ILE A 598 15.24 6.18 -42.51
CA ILE A 598 15.34 4.88 -43.19
C ILE A 598 13.98 4.53 -43.80
N LYS A 599 14.01 4.05 -45.05
CA LYS A 599 12.82 3.60 -45.79
C LYS A 599 13.12 2.22 -46.36
N TYR A 600 12.27 1.25 -46.04
CA TYR A 600 12.40 -0.11 -46.52
C TYR A 600 12.31 -0.17 -48.06
N GLN A 601 13.44 -0.42 -48.71
CA GLN A 601 13.47 -0.80 -50.11
C GLN A 601 13.43 -2.32 -50.17
N GLY A 602 12.22 -2.87 -50.27
CA GLY A 602 12.00 -4.31 -50.15
C GLY A 602 12.86 -5.12 -51.12
N GLN A 603 13.42 -6.22 -50.62
CA GLN A 603 14.16 -7.15 -51.47
C GLN A 603 13.27 -7.59 -52.64
N LYS A 604 13.78 -7.47 -53.87
CA LYS A 604 13.17 -8.14 -55.02
C LYS A 604 13.28 -9.65 -54.78
N ILE A 605 12.20 -10.27 -54.29
CA ILE A 605 12.10 -11.72 -54.18
C ILE A 605 12.40 -12.31 -55.56
N ALA A 606 13.56 -12.99 -55.68
CA ALA A 606 13.98 -13.59 -56.94
C ALA A 606 12.90 -14.58 -57.40
N SER A 607 12.42 -14.40 -58.64
CA SER A 607 11.16 -15.00 -59.08
C SER A 607 11.23 -16.52 -59.16
N LYS A 608 10.64 -17.20 -58.16
CA LYS A 608 10.27 -18.64 -58.14
C LYS A 608 11.23 -19.55 -58.92
N TYR A 609 12.31 -19.99 -58.27
CA TYR A 609 12.97 -21.23 -58.69
C TYR A 609 11.94 -22.38 -58.65
N LYS A 610 11.65 -22.97 -59.81
CA LYS A 610 10.70 -24.08 -59.95
C LYS A 610 11.33 -25.35 -59.36
N TYR A 611 11.08 -25.63 -58.08
CA TYR A 611 11.28 -26.97 -57.57
C TYR A 611 10.31 -27.93 -58.26
N LYS A 612 10.86 -28.94 -58.95
CA LYS A 612 10.12 -30.12 -59.37
C LYS A 612 9.58 -30.84 -58.13
N ARG A 613 8.37 -31.38 -58.21
CA ARG A 613 7.90 -32.38 -57.24
C ARG A 613 8.59 -33.70 -57.54
N GLU A 614 9.36 -34.21 -56.59
CA GLU A 614 9.68 -35.63 -56.45
C GLU A 614 9.26 -36.07 -55.03
N ALA A 615 8.94 -37.35 -54.88
CA ALA A 615 8.23 -37.86 -53.70
C ALA A 615 9.18 -38.13 -52.50
N PRO A 616 8.69 -38.07 -51.25
CA PRO A 616 9.54 -38.30 -50.08
C PRO A 616 9.94 -39.78 -49.97
N LEU A 617 11.25 -40.04 -49.96
CA LEU A 617 11.85 -41.32 -49.56
C LEU A 617 12.51 -41.16 -48.19
N ALA A 618 12.21 -42.09 -47.28
CA ALA A 618 12.60 -41.96 -45.87
C ALA A 618 14.08 -42.32 -45.61
N ARG A 619 14.69 -41.58 -44.68
CA ARG A 619 15.82 -42.01 -43.85
C ARG A 619 15.51 -41.58 -42.41
N ALA A 620 15.40 -42.46 -41.41
CA ALA A 620 16.35 -43.49 -40.95
C ALA A 620 17.52 -42.89 -40.16
N VAL A 621 17.71 -43.34 -38.93
CA VAL A 621 18.65 -42.80 -37.94
C VAL A 621 19.80 -43.78 -37.72
N ALA A 622 21.02 -43.30 -37.93
CA ALA A 622 22.31 -43.87 -37.51
C ALA A 622 23.31 -42.70 -37.58
N SER A 623 24.01 -42.24 -36.53
CA SER A 623 24.85 -42.89 -35.50
C SER A 623 26.31 -43.06 -35.95
N GLU A 624 27.23 -42.85 -35.01
CA GLU A 624 28.70 -42.91 -35.13
C GLU A 624 29.38 -41.78 -35.93
N THR A 625 30.68 -41.48 -35.80
CA THR A 625 31.66 -41.49 -34.67
C THR A 625 32.92 -40.83 -35.27
N ILE A 626 33.51 -39.81 -34.62
CA ILE A 626 34.79 -39.23 -35.10
C ILE A 626 35.92 -39.59 -34.13
N LYS A 627 36.94 -40.28 -34.65
CA LYS A 627 38.22 -40.50 -33.96
C LYS A 627 39.11 -39.26 -34.13
N GLY A 628 39.96 -38.99 -33.13
CA GLY A 628 41.03 -38.01 -33.26
C GLY A 628 42.18 -38.50 -34.14
N ASP A 629 42.95 -37.56 -34.67
CA ASP A 629 44.20 -37.76 -35.41
C ASP A 629 45.39 -37.64 -34.43
N PRO A 630 46.36 -38.59 -34.39
CA PRO A 630 47.45 -38.54 -33.41
C PRO A 630 48.62 -37.58 -33.72
N ASP A 631 48.86 -37.22 -34.99
CA ASP A 631 50.20 -36.82 -35.46
C ASP A 631 50.38 -35.30 -35.70
N ALA A 632 49.69 -34.45 -34.93
CA ALA A 632 49.86 -32.99 -34.97
C ALA A 632 51.00 -32.50 -34.03
N ALA A 633 52.21 -32.39 -34.57
CA ALA A 633 53.42 -32.04 -33.81
C ALA A 633 53.51 -30.54 -33.41
N LEU A 634 54.06 -30.29 -32.20
CA LEU A 634 54.41 -28.97 -31.68
C LEU A 634 55.85 -28.58 -32.03
N THR A 635 56.07 -27.32 -32.43
CA THR A 635 57.39 -26.66 -32.39
C THR A 635 57.27 -25.24 -31.83
N VAL A 636 58.34 -24.76 -31.20
CA VAL A 636 58.48 -23.45 -30.56
C VAL A 636 59.82 -22.86 -31.00
N ASP A 637 59.87 -21.55 -31.28
CA ASP A 637 61.08 -20.71 -31.13
C ASP A 637 60.73 -19.20 -31.26
N GLU A 638 61.41 -18.36 -30.50
CA GLU A 638 61.47 -16.87 -30.63
C GLU A 638 62.93 -16.47 -30.97
N PRO A 639 63.48 -15.25 -30.70
CA PRO A 639 62.96 -13.88 -30.62
C PRO A 639 63.82 -12.82 -31.40
N VAL A 640 63.29 -11.60 -31.66
CA VAL A 640 63.94 -10.24 -31.64
C VAL A 640 62.76 -9.21 -31.69
N GLY A 641 62.62 -8.06 -31.02
CA GLY A 641 63.50 -6.96 -30.57
C GLY A 641 63.55 -5.81 -31.61
N ALA A 642 63.49 -4.50 -31.32
CA ALA A 642 63.30 -3.75 -30.06
C ALA A 642 63.01 -2.23 -30.31
N GLY A 643 62.51 -1.50 -29.29
CA GLY A 643 62.59 -0.01 -29.16
C GLY A 643 61.45 0.83 -29.78
N THR A 644 61.13 2.05 -29.31
CA THR A 644 61.54 2.85 -28.12
C THR A 644 60.39 3.80 -27.69
N ALA A 645 60.49 4.45 -26.52
CA ALA A 645 59.47 5.34 -25.95
C ALA A 645 59.94 6.81 -25.83
N SER A 646 59.01 7.77 -25.68
CA SER A 646 59.31 9.16 -25.31
C SER A 646 58.19 9.84 -24.51
N GLN A 647 58.64 10.51 -23.45
CA GLN A 647 58.03 11.47 -22.51
C GLN A 647 56.62 12.04 -22.80
N VAL A 648 55.82 12.11 -21.71
CA VAL A 648 54.81 13.16 -21.50
C VAL A 648 55.42 14.23 -20.59
N ILE A 649 55.11 15.51 -20.84
CA ILE A 649 55.56 16.67 -20.07
C ILE A 649 54.36 17.26 -19.34
N GLU A 650 54.51 17.62 -18.07
CA GLU A 650 53.54 18.45 -17.34
C GLU A 650 53.63 19.90 -17.81
N ASP A 651 52.49 20.59 -17.93
CA ASP A 651 52.48 22.06 -17.90
C ASP A 651 51.30 22.57 -17.05
N ASN A 652 51.57 23.60 -16.26
CA ASN A 652 50.67 24.17 -15.26
C ASN A 652 50.23 25.57 -15.71
N SER A 653 48.98 25.71 -16.17
CA SER A 653 48.40 27.02 -16.47
C SER A 653 47.07 27.24 -15.77
N VAL A 654 47.08 28.16 -14.81
CA VAL A 654 45.89 28.63 -14.10
C VAL A 654 45.14 29.63 -14.97
N TYR A 655 43.84 29.41 -15.20
CA TYR A 655 42.93 30.44 -15.72
C TYR A 655 41.75 30.65 -14.78
N ASN A 656 41.57 31.91 -14.39
CA ASN A 656 40.57 32.38 -13.44
C ASN A 656 39.35 32.92 -14.21
N VAL A 657 38.13 32.46 -13.88
CA VAL A 657 36.88 32.75 -14.60
C VAL A 657 35.80 33.08 -13.56
N PRO A 658 34.95 34.12 -13.77
CA PRO A 658 34.37 34.87 -12.66
C PRO A 658 33.09 34.27 -12.03
N ALA A 659 32.72 34.84 -10.88
CA ALA A 659 31.57 34.43 -10.09
C ALA A 659 30.22 34.50 -10.84
N LEU A 660 29.41 33.46 -10.64
CA LEU A 660 28.01 33.40 -11.08
C LEU A 660 27.08 34.15 -10.12
N PRO A 661 25.91 34.65 -10.59
CA PRO A 661 24.99 35.44 -9.78
C PRO A 661 24.30 34.62 -8.69
N SER A 662 23.87 35.31 -7.63
CA SER A 662 23.22 34.72 -6.45
C SER A 662 21.86 34.11 -6.76
N ALA A 663 21.59 32.95 -6.14
CA ALA A 663 20.31 32.26 -6.21
C ALA A 663 19.14 33.10 -5.64
N PRO A 664 17.91 32.93 -6.15
CA PRO A 664 16.73 33.61 -5.59
C PRO A 664 16.46 33.12 -4.16
N LYS A 665 16.14 34.06 -3.26
CA LYS A 665 15.73 33.74 -1.89
C LYS A 665 14.32 33.17 -1.88
N VAL A 666 14.13 32.02 -1.24
CA VAL A 666 12.82 31.55 -0.80
C VAL A 666 12.37 32.41 0.39
N ASP A 667 11.10 32.82 0.40
CA ASP A 667 10.55 33.65 1.48
C ASP A 667 10.56 32.91 2.83
N GLN A 668 11.24 33.53 3.81
CA GLN A 668 11.20 33.05 5.19
C GLN A 668 9.87 33.43 5.84
N VAL A 669 9.01 32.43 6.09
CA VAL A 669 7.81 32.61 6.91
C VAL A 669 8.23 33.13 8.28
N LYS A 670 7.69 34.29 8.67
CA LYS A 670 8.11 35.00 9.89
C LYS A 670 7.70 34.24 11.15
N PHE A 671 8.68 33.70 11.87
CA PHE A 671 8.52 33.42 13.29
C PHE A 671 8.35 34.75 14.04
N VAL A 672 7.26 34.89 14.79
CA VAL A 672 7.08 35.96 15.76
C VAL A 672 7.82 35.55 17.03
N ALA A 673 8.97 36.17 17.29
CA ALA A 673 9.70 35.97 18.54
C ALA A 673 8.88 36.51 19.73
N PRO A 674 8.89 35.85 20.90
CA PRO A 674 8.09 36.27 22.06
C PRO A 674 8.54 37.63 22.59
N VAL A 675 7.58 38.52 22.82
CA VAL A 675 7.81 39.85 23.40
C VAL A 675 8.06 39.73 24.90
N VAL A 676 9.34 39.64 25.28
CA VAL A 676 9.74 39.79 26.69
C VAL A 676 9.81 41.26 27.03
N ALA A 677 8.87 41.74 27.86
CA ALA A 677 8.90 43.08 28.41
C ALA A 677 10.12 43.21 29.36
N ARG A 678 11.13 43.99 28.95
CA ARG A 678 12.28 44.30 29.80
C ARG A 678 11.92 45.36 30.83
N ALA A 679 11.96 45.00 32.11
CA ALA A 679 12.27 45.97 33.16
C ALA A 679 13.70 46.51 32.93
N SER A 680 13.89 47.79 33.23
CA SER A 680 15.16 48.49 32.99
C SER A 680 16.10 48.39 34.18
N GLU A 681 17.33 47.96 33.96
CA GLU A 681 18.46 48.32 34.82
C GLU A 681 19.75 48.41 33.99
N THR A 682 20.65 49.31 34.39
CA THR A 682 21.82 49.74 33.61
C THR A 682 23.09 49.38 34.37
N ILE A 683 24.15 48.95 33.68
CA ILE A 683 25.57 49.22 34.02
C ILE A 683 26.49 48.74 32.87
N GLU A 684 27.71 49.27 32.83
CA GLU A 684 28.61 49.30 31.67
C GLU A 684 29.62 48.13 31.59
N ASP A 685 30.39 48.11 30.50
CA ASP A 685 31.48 47.15 30.19
C ASP A 685 32.56 47.02 31.29
N ASN A 686 33.22 45.86 31.40
CA ASN A 686 34.59 45.66 30.84
C ASN A 686 35.29 44.30 31.18
N PHE A 687 36.15 43.88 30.24
CA PHE A 687 37.46 43.20 30.40
C PHE A 687 37.63 41.71 30.81
N LYS A 688 38.25 40.98 29.86
CA LYS A 688 39.48 40.13 29.98
C LYS A 688 39.56 38.94 30.97
N SER A 689 39.47 37.74 30.37
CA SER A 689 40.50 36.67 30.35
C SER A 689 41.60 36.59 31.44
N LYS A 690 41.80 35.38 32.01
CA LYS A 690 43.06 34.60 31.89
C LYS A 690 42.98 33.18 32.50
N ASP A 691 43.87 32.30 32.01
CA ASP A 691 44.68 31.24 32.68
C ASP A 691 44.14 30.41 33.88
N SER A 692 44.60 29.19 34.20
CA SER A 692 45.30 28.08 33.50
C SER A 692 45.61 26.98 34.53
N LYS A 693 45.73 25.68 34.15
CA LYS A 693 46.89 24.82 34.49
C LYS A 693 46.79 23.37 33.99
N SER A 694 47.95 22.74 33.90
CA SER A 694 48.28 21.35 33.55
C SER A 694 48.39 20.48 34.85
N ASP A 695 48.78 19.20 34.89
CA ASP A 695 50.05 18.58 34.42
C ASP A 695 49.92 17.13 33.92
N GLU A 696 51.00 16.63 33.30
CA GLU A 696 51.15 15.35 32.60
C GLU A 696 51.80 14.24 33.46
N LEU A 697 51.85 13.00 32.93
CA LEU A 697 52.88 11.93 33.11
C LEU A 697 52.45 10.73 32.23
N GLU A 698 53.31 9.95 31.56
CA GLU A 698 54.66 10.16 31.01
C GLU A 698 54.84 9.17 29.83
N ALA A 699 55.92 9.27 29.04
CA ALA A 699 56.06 8.52 27.77
C ALA A 699 57.27 7.58 27.72
N VAL A 700 57.14 6.49 26.94
CA VAL A 700 58.27 5.68 26.45
C VAL A 700 58.12 5.51 24.93
N ALA A 701 59.20 5.74 24.19
CA ALA A 701 59.24 5.60 22.73
C ALA A 701 60.45 4.77 22.30
N VAL A 702 60.36 4.09 21.15
CA VAL A 702 61.50 3.84 20.25
C VAL A 702 61.01 3.52 18.82
N VAL A 703 61.54 4.29 17.88
CA VAL A 703 61.78 4.05 16.44
C VAL A 703 60.91 3.03 15.69
N GLY A 704 60.15 3.51 14.70
CA GLY A 704 59.34 2.67 13.80
C GLY A 704 60.09 2.05 12.61
N TYR A 705 59.33 1.34 11.78
CA TYR A 705 59.73 0.88 10.44
C TYR A 705 58.63 1.22 9.43
N SER A 706 59.02 1.50 8.18
CA SER A 706 58.10 1.76 7.07
C SER A 706 57.48 0.48 6.54
N THR A 707 56.23 0.54 6.07
CA THR A 707 55.56 -0.54 5.32
C THR A 707 54.74 0.01 4.15
N GLN A 708 54.51 -0.84 3.16
CA GLN A 708 54.05 -0.46 1.82
C GLN A 708 52.51 -0.32 1.73
N LYS A 709 52.03 0.32 0.66
CA LYS A 709 50.67 0.09 0.14
C LYS A 709 50.44 -1.42 0.01
N LYS A 710 49.35 -1.92 0.59
CA LYS A 710 48.85 -3.27 0.33
C LYS A 710 47.37 -3.20 -0.02
N SER A 711 47.00 -3.71 -1.18
CA SER A 711 45.61 -3.87 -1.58
C SER A 711 44.99 -5.03 -0.80
N THR A 712 43.91 -4.76 -0.07
CA THR A 712 43.12 -5.83 0.56
C THR A 712 42.16 -6.38 -0.49
N LEU A 713 42.46 -7.57 -1.04
CA LEU A 713 41.47 -8.31 -1.81
C LEU A 713 40.34 -8.75 -0.86
N VAL A 714 39.09 -8.54 -1.30
CA VAL A 714 37.93 -9.22 -0.69
C VAL A 714 37.93 -10.66 -1.20
N GLY A 715 38.30 -11.60 -0.33
CA GLY A 715 38.27 -13.03 -0.66
C GLY A 715 36.83 -13.55 -0.67
N GLY A 716 36.29 -13.84 -1.86
CA GLY A 716 35.01 -14.53 -1.99
C GLY A 716 35.11 -15.99 -1.54
N TYR A 717 34.15 -16.46 -0.75
CA TYR A 717 34.04 -17.87 -0.37
C TYR A 717 33.52 -18.72 -1.54
N LEU A 718 34.44 -19.24 -2.35
CA LEU A 718 34.16 -20.36 -3.25
C LEU A 718 34.50 -21.67 -2.54
N ALA A 719 33.46 -22.39 -2.09
CA ALA A 719 33.59 -23.72 -1.50
C ALA A 719 33.78 -24.78 -2.60
N GLU A 720 34.96 -24.81 -3.21
CA GLU A 720 35.32 -25.78 -4.25
C GLU A 720 35.38 -27.21 -3.67
N LYS A 721 34.40 -28.04 -4.01
CA LYS A 721 34.38 -29.46 -3.61
C LYS A 721 34.82 -30.35 -4.77
N THR A 722 36.11 -30.68 -4.78
CA THR A 722 36.73 -31.55 -5.78
C THR A 722 36.02 -32.91 -5.86
N ILE A 723 35.58 -33.31 -7.06
CA ILE A 723 35.11 -34.65 -7.38
C ILE A 723 35.84 -35.12 -8.64
N ALA A 724 36.46 -36.31 -8.55
CA ALA A 724 37.22 -36.90 -9.66
C ALA A 724 36.29 -37.54 -10.71
N PRO A 725 36.70 -37.60 -12.00
CA PRO A 725 35.88 -38.17 -13.05
C PRO A 725 35.88 -39.71 -13.02
N GLY A 726 34.70 -40.32 -12.88
CA GLY A 726 34.51 -41.76 -13.15
C GLY A 726 33.38 -42.43 -12.36
N LEU A 727 32.94 -43.59 -12.86
CA LEU A 727 32.09 -44.58 -12.18
C LEU A 727 30.66 -44.16 -11.80
N SER A 728 29.88 -43.77 -12.80
CA SER A 728 28.42 -43.94 -12.77
C SER A 728 28.04 -45.41 -13.01
N ASN A 729 28.03 -46.24 -11.95
CA ASN A 729 27.26 -47.50 -11.88
C ASN A 729 27.24 -48.07 -10.45
N ASN A 730 26.23 -48.91 -10.16
CA ASN A 730 26.02 -49.67 -8.92
C ASN A 730 25.73 -48.86 -7.63
N LEU A 731 24.45 -48.52 -7.41
CA LEU A 731 23.93 -48.28 -6.05
C LEU A 731 22.47 -48.74 -5.85
N VAL A 732 22.10 -49.88 -6.45
CA VAL A 732 20.80 -50.55 -6.23
C VAL A 732 20.83 -51.52 -5.02
N GLN A 733 21.98 -51.64 -4.34
CA GLN A 733 22.20 -52.56 -3.21
C GLN A 733 22.46 -51.83 -1.88
N ALA A 734 21.55 -50.94 -1.47
CA ALA A 734 21.65 -50.26 -0.17
C ALA A 734 20.32 -49.88 0.51
N LEU A 735 19.22 -50.64 0.33
CA LEU A 735 18.09 -50.61 1.30
C LEU A 735 17.17 -51.86 1.33
N ALA A 736 17.56 -52.96 0.68
CA ALA A 736 16.79 -54.21 0.71
C ALA A 736 16.93 -54.94 2.06
N GLY A 737 16.30 -54.42 3.11
CA GLY A 737 16.22 -55.12 4.41
C GLY A 737 15.92 -54.26 5.63
N LYS A 738 14.67 -53.77 5.79
CA LYS A 738 14.05 -53.50 7.12
C LYS A 738 12.55 -53.12 7.16
N VAL A 739 11.68 -53.63 6.29
CA VAL A 739 10.25 -53.89 6.60
C VAL A 739 9.80 -55.13 5.82
N ALA A 740 8.97 -56.00 6.41
CA ALA A 740 8.35 -57.13 5.70
C ALA A 740 6.98 -56.74 5.13
N GLY A 741 6.68 -57.10 3.88
CA GLY A 741 5.32 -56.91 3.33
C GLY A 741 5.15 -56.85 1.82
N VAL A 742 6.22 -56.73 1.02
CA VAL A 742 6.11 -56.61 -0.46
C VAL A 742 6.99 -57.65 -1.16
N GLN A 743 6.38 -58.45 -2.03
CA GLN A 743 7.08 -59.21 -3.07
C GLN A 743 7.07 -58.40 -4.37
N ILE A 744 8.21 -58.34 -5.06
CA ILE A 744 8.32 -57.79 -6.41
C ILE A 744 8.71 -58.96 -7.33
N GLY A 745 7.85 -59.25 -8.31
CA GLY A 745 8.14 -60.18 -9.41
C GLY A 745 8.43 -59.39 -10.68
N GLU A 746 9.39 -59.85 -11.48
CA GLU A 746 9.81 -59.18 -12.72
C GLU A 746 9.14 -59.75 -13.97
N SER A 747 9.07 -58.91 -15.01
CA SER A 747 8.85 -59.27 -16.43
C SER A 747 7.44 -59.76 -16.85
N PRO A 748 7.08 -59.62 -18.15
CA PRO A 748 7.37 -58.48 -19.03
C PRO A 748 6.14 -58.06 -19.89
N ASN A 749 6.30 -56.95 -20.64
CA ASN A 749 5.43 -56.50 -21.74
C ASN A 749 3.92 -56.33 -21.45
N GLU A 750 3.47 -55.09 -21.24
CA GLU A 750 2.24 -54.67 -21.91
C GLU A 750 2.21 -53.18 -22.34
N VAL A 751 1.65 -52.99 -23.52
CA VAL A 751 1.43 -51.79 -24.34
C VAL A 751 1.32 -50.44 -23.58
N ARG A 752 2.30 -49.55 -23.80
CA ARG A 752 2.06 -48.09 -23.71
C ARG A 752 1.15 -47.67 -24.86
N LYS A 753 -0.14 -47.45 -24.59
CA LYS A 753 -1.04 -46.76 -25.53
C LYS A 753 -0.75 -45.27 -25.51
N GLU A 754 -0.23 -44.74 -26.62
CA GLU A 754 -0.23 -43.30 -26.87
C GLU A 754 -1.68 -42.80 -26.98
N LEU A 755 -2.08 -41.88 -26.10
CA LEU A 755 -3.32 -41.12 -26.27
C LEU A 755 -3.06 -39.93 -27.20
N ASN A 756 -2.95 -40.24 -28.49
CA ASN A 756 -2.79 -39.27 -29.56
C ASN A 756 -4.05 -38.38 -29.69
N TYR A 757 -4.08 -37.27 -28.96
CA TYR A 757 -5.05 -36.19 -29.14
C TYR A 757 -4.64 -35.32 -30.34
N SER A 758 -4.94 -35.80 -31.55
CA SER A 758 -4.72 -35.04 -32.78
C SER A 758 -5.74 -33.90 -32.91
N MET A 759 -5.47 -32.74 -32.29
CA MET A 759 -6.16 -31.49 -32.63
C MET A 759 -5.72 -31.01 -34.02
N SER A 760 -6.26 -31.67 -35.04
CA SER A 760 -6.20 -31.24 -36.44
C SER A 760 -7.22 -30.13 -36.70
N ASP A 761 -7.15 -29.06 -35.90
CA ASP A 761 -7.96 -27.85 -36.10
C ASP A 761 -7.56 -27.22 -37.44
N THR A 762 -8.32 -27.58 -38.46
CA THR A 762 -8.13 -27.12 -39.83
C THR A 762 -8.55 -25.66 -39.87
N LEU A 763 -7.57 -24.76 -39.81
CA LEU A 763 -7.77 -23.31 -39.81
C LEU A 763 -8.44 -22.85 -41.13
N THR A 764 -9.77 -22.90 -41.16
CA THR A 764 -10.58 -22.20 -42.15
C THR A 764 -10.46 -20.71 -41.90
N PHE A 765 -9.55 -20.06 -42.62
CA PHE A 765 -9.38 -18.60 -42.63
C PHE A 765 -10.61 -17.93 -43.25
N ASP A 766 -11.65 -17.71 -42.45
CA ASP A 766 -12.79 -16.88 -42.81
C ASP A 766 -12.46 -15.40 -42.56
N SER A 767 -12.54 -14.57 -43.60
CA SER A 767 -11.83 -13.30 -43.68
C SER A 767 -12.67 -12.11 -43.23
N MET A 768 -12.87 -11.96 -41.91
CA MET A 768 -13.35 -10.71 -41.31
C MET A 768 -12.59 -10.34 -40.03
N ASN A 769 -12.32 -9.06 -39.84
CA ASN A 769 -11.76 -8.53 -38.59
C ASN A 769 -12.71 -8.83 -37.42
N LYS A 770 -12.28 -9.72 -36.54
CA LYS A 770 -12.75 -9.80 -35.16
C LYS A 770 -11.59 -9.46 -34.25
N ASP A 771 -11.66 -8.30 -33.61
CA ASP A 771 -10.72 -7.95 -32.55
C ASP A 771 -10.75 -9.03 -31.47
N LYS A 772 -9.58 -9.58 -31.12
CA LYS A 772 -9.45 -10.54 -30.00
C LYS A 772 -9.68 -9.81 -28.68
N THR A 773 -10.95 -9.62 -28.31
CA THR A 773 -11.39 -9.17 -26.98
C THR A 773 -10.91 -10.14 -25.90
N TRP A 774 -10.57 -9.64 -24.71
CA TRP A 774 -10.18 -10.48 -23.58
C TRP A 774 -11.31 -11.43 -23.17
N ASN A 775 -11.04 -12.74 -23.23
CA ASN A 775 -11.95 -13.82 -22.88
C ASN A 775 -11.15 -15.14 -22.70
N PRO A 776 -10.48 -15.34 -21.54
CA PRO A 776 -9.64 -16.51 -21.30
C PRO A 776 -10.44 -17.80 -21.09
N ASP A 777 -9.82 -18.95 -21.30
CA ASP A 777 -10.47 -20.23 -20.97
C ASP A 777 -10.49 -20.44 -19.45
N ARG A 778 -11.63 -20.09 -18.83
CA ARG A 778 -11.92 -20.32 -17.42
C ARG A 778 -13.22 -21.12 -17.28
N LEU A 779 -13.24 -22.07 -16.35
CA LEU A 779 -14.45 -22.86 -16.04
C LEU A 779 -15.62 -21.97 -15.57
N TYR A 780 -15.35 -20.91 -14.81
CA TYR A 780 -16.39 -19.99 -14.34
C TYR A 780 -16.95 -19.09 -15.45
N LEU A 781 -16.12 -18.65 -16.41
CA LEU A 781 -16.62 -17.95 -17.61
C LEU A 781 -17.46 -18.89 -18.49
N LYS A 782 -17.04 -20.15 -18.65
CA LYS A 782 -17.84 -21.19 -19.33
C LYS A 782 -19.15 -21.51 -18.61
N ALA A 783 -19.26 -21.29 -17.30
CA ALA A 783 -20.51 -21.41 -16.55
C ALA A 783 -21.41 -20.18 -16.76
N LEU A 784 -20.86 -18.97 -16.64
CA LEU A 784 -21.57 -17.71 -16.90
C LEU A 784 -22.13 -17.63 -18.33
N ALA A 785 -21.33 -17.99 -19.33
CA ALA A 785 -21.75 -18.03 -20.74
C ALA A 785 -22.89 -19.02 -21.03
N LYS A 786 -23.09 -20.03 -20.18
CA LYS A 786 -24.20 -21.00 -20.28
C LYS A 786 -25.45 -20.59 -19.49
N ALA A 787 -25.34 -19.62 -18.58
CA ALA A 787 -26.48 -19.15 -17.80
C ALA A 787 -27.34 -18.16 -18.60
N PRO A 788 -28.68 -18.17 -18.45
CA PRO A 788 -29.55 -17.11 -18.96
C PRO A 788 -29.07 -15.73 -18.47
N LYS A 789 -29.19 -14.69 -19.29
CA LYS A 789 -28.61 -13.36 -19.00
C LYS A 789 -29.11 -12.77 -17.68
N GLU A 790 -30.36 -13.05 -17.35
CA GLU A 790 -31.08 -12.65 -16.14
C GLU A 790 -30.50 -13.32 -14.88
N LYS A 791 -29.77 -14.44 -15.04
CA LYS A 791 -29.14 -15.23 -13.98
C LYS A 791 -27.62 -15.21 -13.98
N GLN A 792 -26.97 -14.61 -14.97
CA GLN A 792 -25.50 -14.46 -14.99
C GLN A 792 -24.98 -13.67 -13.78
N TYR A 793 -25.66 -12.60 -13.37
CA TYR A 793 -25.24 -11.81 -12.22
C TYR A 793 -25.52 -12.49 -10.87
N ASP A 794 -26.63 -13.25 -10.75
CA ASP A 794 -26.84 -14.15 -9.60
C ASP A 794 -25.74 -15.22 -9.50
N LEU A 795 -25.36 -15.83 -10.63
CA LEU A 795 -24.31 -16.86 -10.69
C LEU A 795 -22.92 -16.29 -10.38
N TYR A 796 -22.63 -15.03 -10.76
CA TYR A 796 -21.41 -14.33 -10.34
C TYR A 796 -21.26 -14.31 -8.81
N PHE A 797 -22.32 -13.98 -8.06
CA PHE A 797 -22.27 -13.99 -6.59
C PHE A 797 -22.02 -15.38 -5.99
N GLU A 798 -22.55 -16.44 -6.60
CA GLU A 798 -22.30 -17.81 -6.17
C GLU A 798 -20.85 -18.23 -6.44
N LEU A 799 -20.31 -17.91 -7.63
CA LEU A 799 -18.92 -18.19 -8.00
C LEU A 799 -17.92 -17.41 -7.13
N ARG A 800 -18.25 -16.15 -6.78
CA ARG A 800 -17.38 -15.26 -5.98
C ARG A 800 -17.08 -15.81 -4.60
N LYS A 801 -17.95 -16.64 -4.00
CA LYS A 801 -17.75 -17.25 -2.66
C LYS A 801 -16.45 -18.04 -2.52
N ALA A 802 -15.94 -18.58 -3.64
CA ALA A 802 -14.68 -19.32 -3.70
C ALA A 802 -13.52 -18.52 -4.32
N GLN A 803 -13.74 -17.25 -4.69
CA GLN A 803 -12.82 -16.40 -5.47
C GLN A 803 -12.71 -14.97 -4.90
N GLU A 804 -13.16 -14.74 -3.67
CA GLU A 804 -13.41 -13.40 -3.11
C GLU A 804 -12.17 -12.50 -3.06
N ARG A 805 -10.98 -13.09 -2.92
CA ARG A 805 -9.66 -12.41 -2.94
C ARG A 805 -8.89 -12.55 -4.25
N ASN A 806 -9.49 -13.08 -5.33
CA ASN A 806 -8.80 -13.28 -6.60
C ASN A 806 -9.06 -12.09 -7.55
N PRO A 807 -8.13 -11.13 -7.72
CA PRO A 807 -8.32 -10.00 -8.63
C PRO A 807 -8.60 -10.45 -10.07
N SER A 808 -7.98 -11.55 -10.54
CA SER A 808 -8.24 -12.13 -11.87
C SER A 808 -9.70 -12.54 -12.07
N PHE A 809 -10.42 -12.96 -11.02
CA PHE A 809 -11.84 -13.33 -11.14
C PHE A 809 -12.71 -12.10 -11.40
N TYR A 810 -12.46 -10.98 -10.71
CA TYR A 810 -13.16 -9.73 -10.97
C TYR A 810 -12.82 -9.15 -12.35
N PHE A 811 -11.55 -9.22 -12.75
CA PHE A 811 -11.08 -8.82 -14.08
C PHE A 811 -11.78 -9.62 -15.20
N ASP A 812 -11.72 -10.96 -15.13
CA ASP A 812 -12.30 -11.86 -16.13
C ASP A 812 -13.83 -11.72 -16.21
N VAL A 813 -14.53 -11.61 -15.08
CA VAL A 813 -16.00 -11.47 -15.07
C VAL A 813 -16.45 -10.06 -15.48
N ALA A 814 -15.74 -8.99 -15.10
CA ALA A 814 -16.07 -7.64 -15.53
C ALA A 814 -15.92 -7.49 -17.06
N HIS A 815 -14.84 -8.02 -17.64
CA HIS A 815 -14.68 -8.11 -19.10
C HIS A 815 -15.80 -8.92 -19.78
N PHE A 816 -16.27 -10.01 -19.16
CA PHE A 816 -17.40 -10.80 -19.68
C PHE A 816 -18.71 -9.99 -19.75
N PHE A 817 -19.01 -9.13 -18.77
CA PHE A 817 -20.16 -8.22 -18.85
C PHE A 817 -19.92 -7.05 -19.82
N TYR A 818 -18.70 -6.49 -19.86
CA TYR A 818 -18.33 -5.41 -20.79
C TYR A 818 -18.48 -5.84 -22.26
N ASN A 819 -17.95 -7.02 -22.60
CA ASN A 819 -18.04 -7.62 -23.94
C ASN A 819 -19.49 -7.95 -24.37
N GLN A 820 -20.44 -8.00 -23.42
CA GLN A 820 -21.88 -8.13 -23.69
C GLN A 820 -22.62 -6.78 -23.79
N GLY A 821 -21.94 -5.66 -23.54
CA GLY A 821 -22.52 -4.31 -23.50
C GLY A 821 -23.10 -3.89 -22.15
N ASP A 822 -22.99 -4.71 -21.10
CA ASP A 822 -23.43 -4.35 -19.74
C ASP A 822 -22.33 -3.60 -18.99
N VAL A 823 -21.99 -2.42 -19.51
CA VAL A 823 -20.89 -1.58 -19.02
C VAL A 823 -21.09 -1.21 -17.54
N LYS A 824 -22.34 -1.00 -17.10
CA LYS A 824 -22.63 -0.68 -15.69
C LYS A 824 -22.25 -1.82 -14.75
N LYS A 825 -22.62 -3.07 -15.06
CA LYS A 825 -22.15 -4.22 -14.26
C LYS A 825 -20.65 -4.44 -14.39
N ALA A 826 -20.06 -4.20 -15.56
CA ALA A 826 -18.62 -4.31 -15.73
C ALA A 826 -17.84 -3.35 -14.83
N LEU A 827 -18.23 -2.06 -14.79
CA LEU A 827 -17.60 -1.06 -13.94
C LEU A 827 -17.80 -1.36 -12.45
N GLN A 828 -19.01 -1.76 -12.04
CA GLN A 828 -19.23 -2.20 -10.66
C GLN A 828 -18.40 -3.45 -10.31
N ILE A 829 -18.33 -4.46 -11.18
CA ILE A 829 -17.58 -5.69 -10.89
C ILE A 829 -16.06 -5.44 -10.87
N ILE A 830 -15.50 -4.65 -11.80
CA ILE A 830 -14.07 -4.33 -11.79
C ILE A 830 -13.68 -3.50 -10.55
N SER A 831 -14.57 -2.61 -10.09
CA SER A 831 -14.30 -1.75 -8.93
C SER A 831 -14.04 -2.50 -7.63
N ASN A 832 -14.50 -3.76 -7.49
CA ASN A 832 -14.14 -4.63 -6.36
C ASN A 832 -12.62 -4.78 -6.19
N ILE A 833 -11.82 -4.67 -7.27
CA ILE A 833 -10.35 -4.76 -7.23
C ILE A 833 -9.75 -3.65 -6.34
N ALA A 834 -10.40 -2.48 -6.24
CA ALA A 834 -9.95 -1.37 -5.42
C ALA A 834 -10.05 -1.65 -3.90
N ASP A 835 -10.88 -2.62 -3.52
CA ASP A 835 -11.15 -3.01 -2.12
C ASP A 835 -10.31 -4.23 -1.67
N LEU A 836 -9.59 -4.90 -2.59
CA LEU A 836 -8.84 -6.14 -2.27
C LEU A 836 -7.54 -5.90 -1.50
N GLY A 837 -7.02 -4.66 -1.48
CA GLY A 837 -5.79 -4.33 -0.75
C GLY A 837 -5.60 -2.83 -0.52
N LEU A 838 -5.37 -2.45 0.73
CA LEU A 838 -5.19 -1.06 1.16
C LEU A 838 -3.92 -0.45 0.56
N GLU A 839 -4.03 0.75 -0.01
CA GLU A 839 -2.98 1.43 -0.79
C GLU A 839 -2.26 0.55 -1.86
N ASN A 840 -2.95 -0.44 -2.43
CA ASN A 840 -2.32 -1.39 -3.35
C ASN A 840 -2.17 -0.81 -4.76
N HIS A 841 -1.02 -0.16 -5.01
CA HIS A 841 -0.69 0.46 -6.30
C HIS A 841 -0.65 -0.53 -7.49
N GLN A 842 -0.31 -1.80 -7.28
CA GLN A 842 -0.29 -2.80 -8.36
C GLN A 842 -1.70 -3.16 -8.84
N LEU A 843 -2.67 -3.23 -7.92
CA LEU A 843 -4.09 -3.39 -8.25
C LEU A 843 -4.69 -2.11 -8.85
N TYR A 844 -4.29 -0.93 -8.37
CA TYR A 844 -4.75 0.35 -8.95
C TYR A 844 -4.14 0.64 -10.34
N LYS A 845 -2.95 0.12 -10.67
CA LYS A 845 -2.46 0.09 -12.07
C LYS A 845 -3.35 -0.77 -12.97
N THR A 846 -3.73 -1.98 -12.53
CA THR A 846 -4.70 -2.84 -13.24
C THR A 846 -6.05 -2.15 -13.49
N LEU A 847 -6.59 -1.44 -12.49
CA LEU A 847 -7.77 -0.60 -12.66
C LEU A 847 -7.54 0.50 -13.70
N THR A 848 -6.48 1.30 -13.54
CA THR A 848 -6.12 2.40 -14.45
C THR A 848 -6.06 1.92 -15.91
N TYR A 849 -5.36 0.83 -16.17
CA TYR A 849 -5.20 0.24 -17.51
C TYR A 849 -6.53 -0.23 -18.11
N THR A 850 -7.41 -0.78 -17.28
CA THR A 850 -8.74 -1.26 -17.72
C THR A 850 -9.68 -0.09 -18.01
N LEU A 851 -9.76 0.87 -17.10
CA LEU A 851 -10.63 2.05 -17.19
C LEU A 851 -10.21 2.98 -18.35
N ARG A 852 -8.90 3.16 -18.59
CA ARG A 852 -8.38 3.88 -19.77
C ARG A 852 -8.80 3.19 -21.08
N GLN A 853 -8.72 1.86 -21.18
CA GLN A 853 -9.22 1.12 -22.34
C GLN A 853 -10.73 1.31 -22.54
N TRP A 854 -11.51 1.22 -21.46
CA TRP A 854 -12.98 1.35 -21.48
C TRP A 854 -13.47 2.79 -21.64
N LYS A 855 -12.55 3.76 -21.58
CA LYS A 855 -12.80 5.22 -21.68
C LYS A 855 -13.58 5.80 -20.52
N ASP A 856 -13.50 5.16 -19.35
CA ASP A 856 -13.92 5.76 -18.10
C ASP A 856 -12.80 6.67 -17.58
N TYR A 857 -12.74 7.88 -18.15
CA TYR A 857 -11.66 8.83 -17.91
C TYR A 857 -11.75 9.54 -16.55
N GLU A 858 -12.89 9.46 -15.84
CA GLU A 858 -13.00 9.99 -14.47
C GLU A 858 -12.30 9.02 -13.50
N ASP A 859 -12.71 7.75 -13.52
CA ASP A 859 -12.19 6.76 -12.56
C ASP A 859 -10.75 6.37 -12.90
N ALA A 860 -10.38 6.29 -14.19
CA ALA A 860 -8.99 6.12 -14.61
C ALA A 860 -8.06 7.25 -14.11
N LEU A 861 -8.55 8.49 -14.12
CA LEU A 861 -7.79 9.64 -13.62
C LEU A 861 -7.65 9.58 -12.10
N PHE A 862 -8.69 9.15 -11.38
CA PHE A 862 -8.62 8.94 -9.94
C PHE A 862 -7.63 7.84 -9.56
N THR A 863 -7.70 6.65 -10.18
CA THR A 863 -6.83 5.53 -9.82
C THR A 863 -5.36 5.83 -10.14
N ALA A 864 -5.08 6.45 -11.29
CA ALA A 864 -3.73 6.88 -11.65
C ALA A 864 -3.18 7.94 -10.69
N LYS A 865 -4.01 8.87 -10.21
CA LYS A 865 -3.64 9.87 -9.21
C LYS A 865 -3.25 9.25 -7.86
N GLN A 866 -3.99 8.25 -7.38
CA GLN A 866 -3.63 7.58 -6.12
C GLN A 866 -2.33 6.78 -6.27
N VAL A 867 -2.12 6.08 -7.39
CA VAL A 867 -0.84 5.41 -7.72
C VAL A 867 0.32 6.41 -7.72
N ALA A 868 0.19 7.53 -8.43
CA ALA A 868 1.19 8.60 -8.46
C ALA A 868 1.50 9.20 -7.08
N LYS A 869 0.53 9.27 -6.17
CA LYS A 869 0.67 9.74 -4.78
C LYS A 869 1.36 8.71 -3.86
N TRP A 870 1.09 7.42 -4.04
CA TRP A 870 1.72 6.34 -3.29
C TRP A 870 3.12 5.96 -3.81
N ARG A 871 3.46 6.38 -5.03
CA ARG A 871 4.68 6.04 -5.78
C ARG A 871 5.33 7.29 -6.40
N GLU A 872 5.46 8.37 -5.63
CA GLU A 872 6.02 9.64 -6.15
C GLU A 872 7.48 9.52 -6.62
N HIS A 873 8.21 8.50 -6.15
CA HIS A 873 9.57 8.17 -6.57
C HIS A 873 9.65 7.34 -7.85
N GLU A 874 8.53 7.02 -8.49
CA GLU A 874 8.44 6.07 -9.60
C GLU A 874 7.99 6.76 -10.91
N PRO A 875 8.90 6.96 -11.89
CA PRO A 875 8.60 7.72 -13.11
C PRO A 875 7.44 7.16 -13.94
N GLN A 876 7.25 5.84 -13.98
CA GLN A 876 6.13 5.20 -14.70
C GLN A 876 4.78 5.57 -14.06
N SER A 877 4.66 5.54 -12.73
CA SER A 877 3.44 5.94 -12.02
C SER A 877 3.04 7.39 -12.31
N LEU A 878 4.03 8.29 -12.44
CA LEU A 878 3.80 9.68 -12.85
C LEU A 878 3.42 9.80 -14.34
N ARG A 879 4.03 8.99 -15.22
CA ARG A 879 3.66 8.88 -16.65
C ARG A 879 2.22 8.41 -16.82
N ASP A 880 1.80 7.36 -16.11
CA ASP A 880 0.45 6.81 -16.18
C ASP A 880 -0.61 7.84 -15.77
N TYR A 881 -0.33 8.63 -14.73
CA TYR A 881 -1.18 9.76 -14.34
C TYR A 881 -1.22 10.88 -15.39
N ALA A 882 -0.08 11.22 -16.03
CA ALA A 882 -0.08 12.16 -17.15
C ALA A 882 -0.89 11.67 -18.36
N MET A 883 -0.81 10.37 -18.68
CA MET A 883 -1.58 9.78 -19.77
C MET A 883 -3.09 9.72 -19.46
N ALA A 884 -3.47 9.50 -18.19
CA ALA A 884 -4.86 9.63 -17.75
C ALA A 884 -5.36 11.09 -17.78
N LEU A 885 -4.51 12.06 -17.43
CA LEU A 885 -4.80 13.50 -17.58
C LEU A 885 -5.04 13.88 -19.05
N GLU A 886 -4.24 13.38 -19.99
CA GLU A 886 -4.45 13.57 -21.43
C GLU A 886 -5.77 12.96 -21.91
N ASP A 887 -6.06 11.72 -21.49
CA ASP A 887 -7.30 11.01 -21.84
C ASP A 887 -8.54 11.76 -21.30
N ALA A 888 -8.43 12.40 -20.14
CA ALA A 888 -9.44 13.32 -19.58
C ALA A 888 -9.43 14.75 -20.20
N GLY A 889 -8.61 15.01 -21.23
CA GLY A 889 -8.54 16.29 -21.94
C GLY A 889 -7.71 17.39 -21.27
N LYS A 890 -7.02 17.09 -20.17
CA LYS A 890 -6.26 18.04 -19.33
C LYS A 890 -4.82 18.21 -19.82
N TYR A 891 -4.64 18.56 -21.10
CA TYR A 891 -3.34 18.50 -21.79
C TYR A 891 -2.20 19.27 -21.12
N GLN A 892 -2.47 20.42 -20.48
CA GLN A 892 -1.43 21.18 -19.76
C GLN A 892 -1.01 20.48 -18.46
N GLU A 893 -1.97 19.96 -17.68
CA GLU A 893 -1.67 19.16 -16.49
C GLU A 893 -0.88 17.89 -16.88
N ALA A 894 -1.24 17.25 -17.98
CA ALA A 894 -0.50 16.11 -18.54
C ALA A 894 0.95 16.48 -18.92
N PHE A 895 1.17 17.59 -19.62
CA PHE A 895 2.52 18.07 -19.94
C PHE A 895 3.33 18.35 -18.67
N ASP A 896 2.76 19.10 -17.71
CA ASP A 896 3.42 19.43 -16.45
C ASP A 896 3.75 18.18 -15.62
N GLN A 897 2.92 17.14 -15.69
CA GLN A 897 3.13 15.87 -15.01
C GLN A 897 4.17 14.97 -15.70
N LEU A 898 4.33 15.05 -17.03
CA LEU A 898 5.45 14.41 -17.76
C LEU A 898 6.79 15.09 -17.43
N ILE A 899 6.80 16.41 -17.21
CA ILE A 899 7.99 17.11 -16.71
C ILE A 899 8.33 16.64 -15.29
N LYS A 900 7.36 16.57 -14.36
CA LYS A 900 7.60 16.00 -13.00
C LYS A 900 8.16 14.57 -13.07
N ALA A 901 7.76 13.76 -14.05
CA ALA A 901 8.28 12.39 -14.26
C ALA A 901 9.77 12.35 -14.69
N LEU A 902 10.28 13.42 -15.30
CA LEU A 902 11.72 13.58 -15.60
C LEU A 902 12.50 14.21 -14.43
N GLU A 903 11.83 14.99 -13.58
CA GLU A 903 12.40 15.63 -12.39
C GLU A 903 12.46 14.69 -11.15
N VAL A 904 12.06 13.42 -11.27
CA VAL A 904 12.10 12.44 -10.17
C VAL A 904 13.54 12.15 -9.76
N ASN A 905 13.85 12.40 -8.47
CA ASN A 905 15.08 11.97 -7.84
C ASN A 905 14.93 10.55 -7.26
N TYR A 906 15.81 9.64 -7.64
CA TYR A 906 15.92 8.28 -7.10
C TYR A 906 17.36 7.95 -6.71
N TYR A 907 17.53 7.05 -5.74
CA TYR A 907 18.86 6.67 -5.24
C TYR A 907 19.59 5.78 -6.25
N GLY A 908 20.92 5.87 -6.27
CA GLY A 908 21.79 5.20 -7.25
C GLY A 908 21.62 3.68 -7.31
N GLU A 909 21.26 3.05 -6.20
CA GLU A 909 20.91 1.63 -6.08
C GLU A 909 19.73 1.25 -6.98
N MET A 910 18.73 2.13 -7.11
CA MET A 910 17.53 1.92 -7.94
C MET A 910 17.78 2.27 -9.42
N SER A 911 18.97 2.75 -9.78
CA SER A 911 19.14 3.48 -11.04
C SER A 911 19.06 2.63 -12.31
N GLY A 912 19.19 1.31 -12.22
CA GLY A 912 18.91 0.41 -13.35
C GLY A 912 17.42 0.35 -13.72
N GLN A 913 16.52 0.56 -12.75
CA GLN A 913 15.09 0.25 -12.86
C GLN A 913 14.30 1.26 -13.70
N TYR A 914 14.79 2.49 -13.80
CA TYR A 914 14.09 3.60 -14.48
C TYR A 914 14.86 4.13 -15.71
N GLU A 915 16.13 3.76 -15.87
CA GLU A 915 16.98 4.21 -16.97
C GLU A 915 16.49 3.59 -18.30
N GLY A 916 15.98 4.43 -19.20
CA GLY A 916 15.27 4.07 -20.43
C GLY A 916 13.91 4.78 -20.58
N VAL A 917 13.29 5.19 -19.46
CA VAL A 917 11.96 5.80 -19.43
C VAL A 917 11.93 7.18 -20.10
N GLU A 918 13.09 7.82 -20.21
CA GLU A 918 13.30 9.14 -20.81
C GLU A 918 13.02 9.13 -22.31
N ASP A 919 13.36 8.04 -23.03
CA ASP A 919 13.02 7.87 -24.45
C ASP A 919 11.49 7.93 -24.66
N ILE A 920 10.76 7.26 -23.77
CA ILE A 920 9.31 7.13 -23.83
C ILE A 920 8.62 8.44 -23.42
N ILE A 921 9.06 9.07 -22.33
CA ILE A 921 8.52 10.36 -21.87
C ILE A 921 8.84 11.48 -22.89
N LEU A 922 10.05 11.50 -23.47
CA LEU A 922 10.38 12.45 -24.55
C LEU A 922 9.43 12.28 -25.74
N MET A 923 9.14 11.04 -26.16
CA MET A 923 8.22 10.78 -27.27
C MET A 923 6.75 11.07 -26.94
N ASP A 924 6.32 10.90 -25.69
CA ASP A 924 5.00 11.35 -25.22
C ASP A 924 4.87 12.87 -25.25
N ILE A 925 5.84 13.60 -24.70
CA ILE A 925 5.87 15.07 -24.76
C ILE A 925 5.92 15.54 -26.23
N ASN A 926 6.69 14.88 -27.08
CA ASN A 926 6.81 15.23 -28.50
C ASN A 926 5.47 15.15 -29.22
N ARG A 927 4.74 14.03 -29.04
CA ARG A 927 3.40 13.84 -29.57
C ARG A 927 2.42 14.89 -29.02
N LEU A 928 2.41 15.10 -27.70
CA LEU A 928 1.52 16.02 -27.02
C LEU A 928 1.68 17.47 -27.55
N ILE A 929 2.93 17.91 -27.80
CA ILE A 929 3.25 19.22 -28.42
C ILE A 929 2.88 19.28 -29.91
N ILE A 930 2.94 18.16 -30.64
CA ILE A 930 2.50 18.09 -32.05
C ILE A 930 0.98 18.25 -32.15
N GLU A 931 0.24 17.57 -31.28
CA GLU A 931 -1.22 17.50 -31.28
C GLU A 931 -1.87 18.75 -30.66
N HIS A 932 -1.30 19.31 -29.59
CA HIS A 932 -1.89 20.39 -28.81
C HIS A 932 -1.07 21.69 -28.86
N LYS A 933 -1.23 22.45 -29.95
CA LYS A 933 -0.51 23.72 -30.25
C LYS A 933 -0.67 24.86 -29.22
N GLY A 934 -1.50 24.69 -28.19
CA GLY A 934 -1.77 25.70 -27.15
C GLY A 934 -1.02 25.50 -25.83
N LEU A 935 -0.16 24.48 -25.74
CA LEU A 935 0.60 24.17 -24.52
C LEU A 935 1.69 25.19 -24.21
N LYS A 936 1.90 25.45 -22.91
CA LYS A 936 3.04 26.22 -22.40
C LYS A 936 4.22 25.28 -22.19
N THR A 937 5.14 25.25 -23.15
CA THR A 937 6.26 24.30 -23.17
C THR A 937 7.54 24.82 -22.51
N ASP A 938 7.49 25.99 -21.88
CA ASP A 938 8.67 26.75 -21.42
C ASP A 938 9.54 26.02 -20.37
N LYS A 939 8.96 25.06 -19.64
CA LYS A 939 9.71 24.15 -18.73
C LYS A 939 10.67 23.22 -19.47
N LEU A 940 10.39 22.88 -20.73
CA LEU A 940 11.22 21.99 -21.54
C LEU A 940 12.17 22.80 -22.43
N ALA A 941 13.48 22.57 -22.30
CA ALA A 941 14.48 23.26 -23.12
C ALA A 941 14.19 23.09 -24.63
N LYS A 942 14.21 24.19 -25.39
CA LYS A 942 13.75 24.25 -26.80
C LYS A 942 14.36 23.19 -27.73
N LYS A 943 15.58 22.71 -27.45
CA LYS A 943 16.19 21.58 -28.18
C LYS A 943 15.30 20.33 -28.17
N TYR A 944 14.74 19.95 -27.02
CA TYR A 944 13.90 18.76 -26.86
C TYR A 944 12.50 18.91 -27.48
N GLN A 945 12.18 20.08 -28.06
CA GLN A 945 10.92 20.35 -28.77
C GLN A 945 11.01 20.10 -30.30
N GLU A 946 12.14 19.59 -30.82
CA GLU A 946 12.26 19.14 -32.22
C GLU A 946 11.23 18.03 -32.54
N LYS A 947 10.34 18.26 -33.50
CA LYS A 947 9.22 17.34 -33.82
C LYS A 947 9.72 16.07 -34.52
N MET A 948 9.43 14.92 -33.91
CA MET A 948 9.82 13.57 -34.38
C MET A 948 8.60 12.68 -34.67
N PRO A 949 7.71 13.04 -35.61
CA PRO A 949 6.57 12.19 -35.97
C PRO A 949 7.01 10.83 -36.51
N VAL A 950 6.27 9.79 -36.13
CA VAL A 950 6.46 8.38 -36.52
C VAL A 950 5.14 7.78 -37.00
N ASP A 951 5.21 6.88 -37.98
CA ASP A 951 4.03 6.24 -38.57
C ASP A 951 3.33 5.29 -37.59
N ILE A 952 4.12 4.50 -36.83
CA ILE A 952 3.65 3.60 -35.78
C ILE A 952 4.54 3.74 -34.54
N ARG A 953 3.92 3.80 -33.36
CA ARG A 953 4.55 3.70 -32.04
C ARG A 953 3.73 2.73 -31.18
N ILE A 954 4.42 1.80 -30.53
CA ILE A 954 3.86 0.80 -29.62
C ILE A 954 4.55 0.96 -28.28
N ILE A 955 3.79 0.91 -27.18
CA ILE A 955 4.30 0.96 -25.80
C ILE A 955 3.67 -0.19 -25.03
N MET A 956 4.45 -0.92 -24.23
CA MET A 956 3.97 -2.00 -23.37
C MET A 956 4.23 -1.65 -21.90
N ASN A 957 3.16 -1.42 -21.14
CA ASN A 957 3.20 -1.10 -19.71
C ASN A 957 2.72 -2.32 -18.90
N TRP A 958 3.24 -2.53 -17.68
CA TRP A 958 2.76 -3.60 -16.79
C TRP A 958 2.64 -3.15 -15.33
N ASN A 959 1.87 -3.92 -14.53
CA ASN A 959 1.42 -3.55 -13.19
C ASN A 959 2.20 -4.17 -12.01
N LEU A 960 3.11 -5.12 -12.24
CA LEU A 960 3.94 -5.79 -11.21
C LEU A 960 5.41 -5.34 -11.32
N MET A 961 6.18 -5.34 -10.22
CA MET A 961 7.60 -4.97 -10.23
C MET A 961 8.50 -6.18 -10.56
N ASP A 962 8.15 -7.34 -10.04
CA ASP A 962 9.01 -8.53 -10.01
C ASP A 962 8.72 -9.48 -11.19
N VAL A 963 8.61 -8.94 -12.40
CA VAL A 963 8.26 -9.70 -13.62
C VAL A 963 9.12 -9.34 -14.82
N ASP A 964 9.57 -10.37 -15.51
CA ASP A 964 10.34 -10.29 -16.77
C ASP A 964 9.39 -10.39 -17.97
N LEU A 965 9.42 -9.37 -18.85
CA LEU A 965 8.39 -9.08 -19.85
C LEU A 965 8.90 -8.41 -21.13
N ASP A 966 9.30 -9.22 -22.11
CA ASP A 966 9.73 -8.74 -23.43
C ASP A 966 8.55 -8.21 -24.29
N LEU A 967 8.71 -7.06 -24.93
CA LEU A 967 7.89 -6.61 -26.06
C LEU A 967 8.50 -7.10 -27.38
N HIS A 968 7.76 -7.94 -28.12
CA HIS A 968 8.14 -8.42 -29.44
C HIS A 968 7.24 -7.81 -30.53
N VAL A 969 7.85 -7.23 -31.57
CA VAL A 969 7.13 -6.69 -32.74
C VAL A 969 7.64 -7.35 -34.00
N ILE A 970 6.82 -8.22 -34.60
CA ILE A 970 7.09 -8.83 -35.91
C ILE A 970 6.53 -7.91 -36.99
N GLU A 971 7.39 -7.49 -37.91
CA GLU A 971 7.12 -6.56 -39.01
C GLU A 971 6.58 -7.29 -40.28
N PRO A 972 5.96 -6.58 -41.23
CA PRO A 972 5.38 -7.18 -42.45
C PRO A 972 6.36 -7.87 -43.41
N ASN A 973 7.66 -7.65 -43.21
CA ASN A 973 8.77 -8.32 -43.92
C ASN A 973 9.15 -9.69 -43.29
N GLY A 974 8.59 -10.03 -42.12
CA GLY A 974 8.94 -11.23 -41.33
C GLY A 974 10.11 -11.02 -40.36
N GLU A 975 10.58 -9.79 -40.18
CA GLU A 975 11.65 -9.40 -39.27
C GLU A 975 11.08 -9.09 -37.87
N GLU A 976 11.77 -9.48 -36.81
CA GLU A 976 11.31 -9.33 -35.43
C GLU A 976 12.16 -8.31 -34.66
N CYS A 977 11.52 -7.36 -33.98
CA CYS A 977 12.16 -6.31 -33.19
C CYS A 977 11.80 -6.48 -31.71
N TYR A 978 12.82 -6.55 -30.87
CA TYR A 978 12.76 -6.84 -29.43
C TYR A 978 14.09 -6.41 -28.76
N TYR A 979 14.24 -6.62 -27.45
CA TYR A 979 15.37 -6.11 -26.65
C TYR A 979 16.77 -6.43 -27.23
N SER A 980 16.99 -7.63 -27.79
CA SER A 980 18.29 -7.98 -28.39
C SER A 980 18.42 -7.61 -29.88
N HIS A 981 17.32 -7.25 -30.55
CA HIS A 981 17.29 -6.80 -31.95
C HIS A 981 16.61 -5.43 -32.11
N THR A 982 17.24 -4.41 -31.53
CA THR A 982 16.64 -3.07 -31.34
C THR A 982 16.48 -2.20 -32.60
N LYS A 983 16.86 -2.68 -33.80
CA LYS A 983 16.88 -1.90 -35.06
C LYS A 983 16.67 -2.81 -36.29
N THR A 984 15.57 -2.63 -37.01
CA THR A 984 15.22 -3.46 -38.18
C THR A 984 15.69 -2.88 -39.52
N LEU A 985 15.67 -3.70 -40.59
CA LEU A 985 15.87 -3.27 -41.99
C LEU A 985 14.81 -2.26 -42.44
N ALA A 986 13.61 -2.28 -41.85
CA ALA A 986 12.59 -1.26 -42.09
C ALA A 986 12.93 0.10 -41.43
N GLY A 987 13.86 0.10 -40.47
CA GLY A 987 14.33 1.30 -39.79
C GLY A 987 13.66 1.58 -38.45
N ALA A 988 13.13 0.56 -37.78
CA ALA A 988 12.59 0.72 -36.43
C ALA A 988 13.67 1.07 -35.39
N ARG A 989 13.21 1.51 -34.22
CA ARG A 989 13.97 1.67 -32.97
C ARG A 989 13.17 1.03 -31.85
N PHE A 990 13.83 0.19 -31.06
CA PHE A 990 13.35 -0.27 -29.76
C PHE A 990 13.92 0.63 -28.64
N SER A 991 13.29 0.60 -27.46
CA SER A 991 13.77 1.27 -26.24
C SER A 991 15.03 0.60 -25.69
N LYS A 992 15.46 1.03 -24.49
CA LYS A 992 16.21 0.15 -23.61
C LYS A 992 15.27 -0.93 -23.05
N ASP A 993 15.88 -2.05 -22.70
CA ASP A 993 15.36 -3.21 -21.99
C ASP A 993 15.13 -2.90 -20.49
N PHE A 994 14.11 -3.49 -19.87
CA PHE A 994 13.69 -3.26 -18.48
C PHE A 994 13.69 -4.56 -17.67
N THR A 995 14.88 -5.13 -17.45
CA THR A 995 15.08 -6.41 -16.74
C THR A 995 14.83 -6.36 -15.22
N GLU A 996 14.71 -5.17 -14.62
CA GLU A 996 14.52 -4.98 -13.17
C GLU A 996 13.45 -3.92 -12.91
N GLY A 997 12.21 -4.33 -12.63
CA GLY A 997 11.15 -3.45 -12.15
C GLY A 997 9.95 -3.26 -13.10
N TYR A 998 9.33 -2.09 -13.04
CA TYR A 998 8.25 -1.73 -13.97
C TYR A 998 8.83 -1.23 -15.29
N GLY A 999 8.25 -1.68 -16.40
CA GLY A 999 8.45 -1.06 -17.71
C GLY A 999 7.93 0.39 -17.77
N PRO A 1000 7.97 1.03 -18.95
CA PRO A 1000 7.47 0.40 -20.17
C PRO A 1000 8.55 0.09 -21.21
N GLU A 1001 8.26 -0.86 -22.09
CA GLU A 1001 9.03 -1.04 -23.34
C GLU A 1001 8.37 -0.31 -24.51
N GLN A 1002 9.15 0.08 -25.53
CA GLN A 1002 8.64 0.86 -26.66
C GLN A 1002 9.28 0.49 -28.01
N TYR A 1003 8.44 0.28 -29.03
CA TYR A 1003 8.82 0.18 -30.43
C TYR A 1003 8.37 1.43 -31.21
N LEU A 1004 9.27 1.98 -32.04
CA LEU A 1004 9.05 3.13 -32.91
C LEU A 1004 9.43 2.79 -34.36
N ILE A 1005 8.60 3.16 -35.34
CA ILE A 1005 9.01 3.14 -36.75
C ILE A 1005 8.57 4.41 -37.49
N ARG A 1006 9.55 5.11 -38.08
CA ARG A 1006 9.31 6.39 -38.76
C ARG A 1006 8.56 6.25 -40.09
N ASN A 1007 8.91 5.25 -40.90
CA ASN A 1007 8.33 5.00 -42.22
C ASN A 1007 7.82 3.54 -42.25
N ALA A 1008 6.57 3.31 -41.87
CA ALA A 1008 6.05 1.95 -41.69
C ALA A 1008 5.80 1.23 -43.02
N VAL A 1009 6.11 -0.06 -43.04
CA VAL A 1009 5.96 -0.97 -44.20
C VAL A 1009 4.50 -1.38 -44.30
N ARG A 1010 3.92 -1.38 -45.50
CA ARG A 1010 2.52 -1.82 -45.69
C ARG A 1010 2.37 -3.30 -45.38
N GLY A 1011 1.26 -3.65 -44.72
CA GLY A 1011 0.94 -5.03 -44.36
C GLY A 1011 0.70 -5.20 -42.88
N LYS A 1012 1.03 -6.39 -42.35
CA LYS A 1012 0.62 -6.82 -41.02
C LYS A 1012 1.78 -6.82 -40.04
N TYR A 1013 1.67 -6.03 -38.97
CA TYR A 1013 2.50 -6.11 -37.78
C TYR A 1013 1.83 -7.00 -36.73
N GLN A 1014 2.62 -7.79 -36.00
CA GLN A 1014 2.16 -8.54 -34.83
C GLN A 1014 2.87 -8.05 -33.57
N ILE A 1015 2.10 -7.71 -32.54
CA ILE A 1015 2.58 -7.28 -31.22
C ILE A 1015 2.42 -8.46 -30.27
N ARG A 1016 3.54 -8.88 -29.68
CA ARG A 1016 3.67 -10.15 -28.96
C ARG A 1016 4.50 -9.92 -27.69
N THR A 1017 4.48 -10.88 -26.78
CA THR A 1017 5.32 -10.84 -25.57
C THR A 1017 5.78 -12.23 -25.18
N ASN A 1018 6.97 -12.31 -24.59
CA ASN A 1018 7.33 -13.44 -23.73
C ASN A 1018 7.16 -12.99 -22.28
N TYR A 1019 6.70 -13.92 -21.45
CA TYR A 1019 6.51 -13.70 -20.03
C TYR A 1019 7.18 -14.81 -19.26
N TYR A 1020 8.27 -14.45 -18.58
CA TYR A 1020 9.09 -15.34 -17.77
C TYR A 1020 8.86 -15.11 -16.27
N GLY A 1021 7.62 -14.79 -15.87
CA GLY A 1021 7.20 -14.55 -14.49
C GLY A 1021 6.08 -15.48 -13.96
N GLU A 1022 5.95 -15.50 -12.63
CA GLU A 1022 5.00 -16.29 -11.82
C GLU A 1022 4.90 -17.80 -12.13
N THR A 1023 5.56 -18.63 -11.30
CA THR A 1023 5.20 -20.04 -11.10
C THR A 1023 3.90 -20.19 -10.30
N GLU A 1024 3.59 -19.22 -9.44
CA GLU A 1024 2.43 -19.18 -8.55
C GLU A 1024 1.71 -17.83 -8.59
N LEU A 1025 0.40 -17.85 -8.31
CA LEU A 1025 -0.45 -16.66 -8.22
C LEU A 1025 -0.11 -15.84 -6.97
N THR A 1026 0.36 -14.61 -7.14
CA THR A 1026 0.45 -13.64 -6.03
C THR A 1026 -0.92 -13.11 -5.60
N GLU A 1027 -1.01 -12.45 -4.43
CA GLU A 1027 -2.24 -11.78 -3.98
C GLU A 1027 -2.71 -10.67 -4.93
N ASN A 1028 -1.78 -10.10 -5.71
CA ASN A 1028 -2.06 -9.09 -6.73
C ASN A 1028 -2.57 -9.69 -8.05
N GLY A 1029 -2.51 -11.02 -8.17
CA GLY A 1029 -2.81 -11.76 -9.39
C GLY A 1029 -1.75 -11.56 -10.47
N PRO A 1030 -1.95 -12.21 -11.64
CA PRO A 1030 -0.96 -12.25 -12.70
C PRO A 1030 -0.72 -10.88 -13.33
N ALA A 1031 0.45 -10.74 -13.94
CA ALA A 1031 0.86 -9.53 -14.66
C ALA A 1031 -0.24 -9.04 -15.63
N THR A 1032 -0.70 -7.82 -15.40
CA THR A 1032 -1.65 -7.09 -16.24
C THR A 1032 -0.86 -6.12 -17.12
N ILE A 1033 -0.85 -6.39 -18.42
CA ILE A 1033 -0.23 -5.55 -19.44
C ILE A 1033 -1.25 -4.58 -20.03
N MET A 1034 -0.81 -3.35 -20.33
CA MET A 1034 -1.48 -2.41 -21.22
C MET A 1034 -0.58 -2.07 -22.42
N VAL A 1035 -1.00 -2.48 -23.61
CA VAL A 1035 -0.39 -2.07 -24.87
C VAL A 1035 -1.05 -0.78 -25.35
N GLU A 1036 -0.26 0.29 -25.53
CA GLU A 1036 -0.66 1.50 -26.21
C GLU A 1036 -0.19 1.48 -27.67
N ILE A 1037 -1.10 1.63 -28.62
CA ILE A 1037 -0.81 1.62 -30.05
C ILE A 1037 -1.18 2.99 -30.64
N TYR A 1038 -0.17 3.72 -31.10
CA TYR A 1038 -0.29 4.99 -31.79
C TYR A 1038 0.00 4.79 -33.28
N THR A 1039 -0.91 5.24 -34.16
CA THR A 1039 -0.69 5.19 -35.62
C THR A 1039 -1.01 6.54 -36.28
N THR A 1040 -0.08 7.06 -37.09
CA THR A 1040 -0.10 8.45 -37.59
C THR A 1040 -0.32 8.50 -39.11
N ARG A 1041 -1.58 8.54 -39.55
CA ARG A 1041 -1.92 8.56 -40.98
C ARG A 1041 -2.22 9.99 -41.43
N ALA A 1042 -1.53 10.43 -42.49
CA ALA A 1042 -1.67 11.78 -43.09
C ALA A 1042 -1.54 12.94 -42.06
N GLY A 1043 -0.69 12.79 -41.06
CA GLY A 1043 -0.49 13.79 -40.00
C GLY A 1043 -1.56 13.79 -38.90
N LYS A 1044 -2.48 12.82 -38.89
CA LYS A 1044 -3.42 12.56 -37.79
C LYS A 1044 -3.07 11.26 -37.07
N THR A 1045 -2.76 11.36 -35.79
CA THR A 1045 -2.59 10.21 -34.90
C THR A 1045 -3.94 9.59 -34.53
N SER A 1046 -3.94 8.28 -34.28
CA SER A 1046 -5.02 7.58 -33.58
C SER A 1046 -4.42 6.64 -32.53
N LYS A 1047 -5.07 6.57 -31.36
CA LYS A 1047 -4.65 5.80 -30.19
C LYS A 1047 -5.61 4.63 -29.96
N THR A 1048 -5.07 3.42 -29.86
CA THR A 1048 -5.78 2.20 -29.45
C THR A 1048 -5.10 1.66 -28.20
N LEU A 1049 -5.89 1.27 -27.19
CA LEU A 1049 -5.40 0.67 -25.95
C LEU A 1049 -5.87 -0.78 -25.87
N LYS A 1050 -5.04 -1.67 -25.32
CA LYS A 1050 -5.45 -3.06 -25.06
C LYS A 1050 -4.81 -3.60 -23.79
N THR A 1051 -5.65 -4.06 -22.87
CA THR A 1051 -5.31 -4.55 -21.53
C THR A 1051 -5.55 -6.05 -21.45
N ILE A 1052 -4.57 -6.81 -20.92
CA ILE A 1052 -4.47 -8.28 -20.98
C ILE A 1052 -3.86 -8.79 -19.67
N GLN A 1053 -4.30 -9.94 -19.14
CA GLN A 1053 -3.67 -10.62 -18.00
C GLN A 1053 -2.90 -11.88 -18.41
N LEU A 1054 -1.70 -12.08 -17.86
CA LEU A 1054 -0.79 -13.16 -18.22
C LEU A 1054 -0.80 -14.27 -17.18
N GLY A 1055 -1.90 -15.04 -17.14
CA GLY A 1055 -2.17 -16.01 -16.06
C GLY A 1055 -1.25 -17.25 -15.93
N LYS A 1056 -0.13 -17.31 -16.63
CA LYS A 1056 0.98 -18.30 -16.58
C LYS A 1056 2.16 -17.78 -17.41
N VAL A 1057 3.40 -18.21 -17.11
CA VAL A 1057 4.54 -18.20 -18.05
C VAL A 1057 4.08 -18.58 -19.47
N LYS A 1058 4.41 -17.74 -20.45
CA LYS A 1058 4.05 -17.91 -21.86
C LYS A 1058 5.11 -17.27 -22.75
N GLU A 1059 5.62 -18.04 -23.69
CA GLU A 1059 6.42 -17.51 -24.79
C GLU A 1059 5.50 -17.07 -25.94
N ASN A 1060 5.86 -15.97 -26.60
CA ASN A 1060 5.33 -15.57 -27.89
C ASN A 1060 3.78 -15.35 -27.95
N GLU A 1061 3.15 -14.90 -26.86
CA GLU A 1061 1.71 -14.63 -26.84
C GLU A 1061 1.37 -13.41 -27.70
N LEU A 1062 0.44 -13.58 -28.65
CA LEU A 1062 -0.04 -12.53 -29.54
C LEU A 1062 -1.00 -11.56 -28.82
N LEU A 1063 -0.47 -10.43 -28.37
CA LEU A 1063 -1.23 -9.37 -27.71
C LEU A 1063 -2.17 -8.64 -28.69
N ALA A 1064 -1.64 -8.15 -29.81
CA ALA A 1064 -2.38 -7.35 -30.79
C ALA A 1064 -1.79 -7.41 -32.21
N GLU A 1065 -2.49 -6.87 -33.19
CA GLU A 1065 -2.07 -6.84 -34.60
C GLU A 1065 -2.43 -5.48 -35.22
N ILE A 1066 -1.56 -4.95 -36.10
CA ILE A 1066 -1.80 -3.70 -36.85
C ILE A 1066 -1.77 -4.00 -38.33
N VAL A 1067 -2.70 -3.44 -39.10
CA VAL A 1067 -2.68 -3.46 -40.57
C VAL A 1067 -2.40 -2.05 -41.11
N TRP A 1068 -1.21 -1.86 -41.70
CA TRP A 1068 -0.69 -0.58 -42.18
C TRP A 1068 -0.94 -0.33 -43.67
#